data_AF-A0A3B9MJE7-F1
#
_entry.id   AF-A0A3B9MJE7-F1
#
_cell.length_a   1.000
_cell.length_b   1.000
_cell.length_c   1.000
_cell.angle_alpha   90.00
_cell.angle_beta   90.00
_cell.angle_gamma   90.00
#
_symmetry.space_group_name_H-M   'P 1'
#
loop_
_entity.id
_entity.type
_entity.pdbx_description
1 polymer ?
#
loop_
_entity_poly.entity_id
_entity_poly.type
_entity_poly.pdbx_seq_one_letter_code
_entity_poly.pdbx_strand_id
1 'polypeptide(L)'
;MFLLLGIKLNTFDLKQLSAITPSKLSAEVRELTEAGAELTALEYVLGGSSFAQHLLPRSLIFLLHRMYGANIETLNGQLRRLTSMCAQFVKLYGDGPVSVLRAPARINILGEHVDYVSYLPTASLPFGSREHDMLMLYRGSAIDRVRGASALKEYPPFSFTLTEGPPLGTSGNAESDWLSYLYEHPAYAPDWSNYVKGAAFFARIKCGAQVRRGFDFVVDSGIPAGGGASSSSALVVLASAAVRDVNKLSYAPMGLARDAAKAEWYVGTRGGAMDHITICLAKRDHAILISYLDQQARHVALPGQQFRWITFFSQAADKGRDVMIEYNERAAVSRIVLPAVIEGWKTKKPELYTEWLSAIRSLEIGATGALDEIEILLQELPRTLTLAEIGRDYPEAFAACARSFPILVAERAEHQLQVRSRALHHIGEVRRVKTAAQVLENLSRPHNSRDVEQEVDAAMRLLGTLLDQSHASLRDLYEVSTPDVERLIEIIRTSPGVYGAHLMGGGFGGNVLALITHENVESLIERVQAEYYEPQNRQGISEGSVMISTPGDGLAPMNVEFVWREAIEDFNSSGQEATKYRAGVNALLDITSPDELREEVWPVIVAAGKGTRSLASGLAIPKPLAAVLGTPAILHILRNVRTAFGQTRRPIVIVSPETEA
;
A
#
# COMPACT_ATOMS: atom_id res chain seq x y z
N MET A 1 15.08 -20.66 -16.19
CA MET A 1 15.29 -21.81 -15.28
C MET A 1 14.06 -22.16 -14.45
N PHE A 2 13.37 -21.23 -13.77
CA PHE A 2 12.23 -21.58 -12.90
C PHE A 2 10.90 -21.94 -13.60
N LEU A 3 10.68 -21.49 -14.85
CA LEU A 3 9.55 -21.94 -15.68
C LEU A 3 9.67 -23.42 -16.16
N LEU A 4 10.84 -24.04 -15.96
CA LEU A 4 11.16 -25.40 -16.43
C LEU A 4 10.70 -26.52 -15.48
N LEU A 5 10.21 -26.20 -14.26
CA LEU A 5 9.85 -27.22 -13.24
C LEU A 5 8.35 -27.42 -13.02
N GLY A 6 7.47 -26.75 -13.78
CA GLY A 6 6.02 -26.81 -13.53
C GLY A 6 5.56 -26.17 -12.21
N ILE A 7 6.48 -25.58 -11.45
CA ILE A 7 6.21 -24.71 -10.30
C ILE A 7 5.59 -23.42 -10.87
N LYS A 8 4.37 -23.08 -10.45
CA LYS A 8 3.84 -21.74 -10.71
C LYS A 8 4.75 -20.77 -9.96
N LEU A 9 5.42 -19.85 -10.65
CA LEU A 9 6.36 -18.89 -10.05
C LEU A 9 5.70 -17.89 -9.08
N ASN A 10 4.37 -17.83 -9.08
CA ASN A 10 3.58 -17.15 -8.07
C ASN A 10 3.53 -17.93 -6.75
N THR A 11 4.06 -19.16 -6.70
CA THR A 11 3.95 -20.05 -5.57
C THR A 11 5.31 -20.49 -5.03
N PHE A 12 5.56 -20.23 -3.75
CA PHE A 12 6.75 -20.71 -3.05
C PHE A 12 6.58 -22.20 -2.74
N ASP A 13 7.55 -23.03 -3.13
CA ASP A 13 7.64 -24.42 -2.66
C ASP A 13 8.22 -24.40 -1.24
N LEU A 14 7.35 -24.65 -0.26
CA LEU A 14 7.64 -24.52 1.16
C LEU A 14 8.75 -25.49 1.65
N LYS A 15 9.00 -26.60 0.95
CA LYS A 15 10.10 -27.52 1.29
C LYS A 15 11.49 -26.92 1.08
N GLN A 16 11.66 -26.02 0.10
CA GLN A 16 12.96 -25.38 -0.14
C GLN A 16 13.30 -24.32 0.92
N LEU A 17 12.29 -23.61 1.43
CA LEU A 17 12.47 -22.55 2.44
C LEU A 17 12.50 -23.08 3.88
N SER A 18 11.74 -24.13 4.22
CA SER A 18 11.71 -24.70 5.58
C SER A 18 12.99 -25.46 5.98
N ALA A 19 13.83 -25.84 5.01
CA ALA A 19 15.16 -26.41 5.27
C ALA A 19 16.18 -25.36 5.78
N ILE A 20 15.84 -24.07 5.70
CA ILE A 20 16.64 -22.94 6.18
C ILE A 20 16.38 -22.76 7.68
N THR A 21 17.32 -23.23 8.51
CA THR A 21 17.25 -23.08 9.97
C THR A 21 18.13 -21.92 10.44
N PRO A 22 17.66 -21.05 11.37
CA PRO A 22 18.46 -19.93 11.90
C PRO A 22 19.80 -20.33 12.51
N SER A 23 19.92 -21.56 13.02
CA SER A 23 21.17 -22.11 13.59
C SER A 23 22.27 -22.37 12.55
N LYS A 24 21.94 -22.41 11.26
CA LYS A 24 22.92 -22.51 10.15
C LYS A 24 23.34 -21.15 9.59
N LEU A 25 22.75 -20.06 10.08
CA LEU A 25 23.05 -18.68 9.71
C LEU A 25 24.09 -18.03 10.64
N SER A 26 24.76 -18.79 11.51
CA SER A 26 25.59 -18.22 12.59
C SER A 26 26.92 -18.95 12.83
N ALA A 27 28.00 -18.30 12.43
CA ALA A 27 29.34 -18.21 13.05
C ALA A 27 30.17 -17.18 12.24
N GLU A 28 30.13 -17.31 10.92
CA GLU A 28 30.88 -16.49 9.95
C GLU A 28 30.31 -15.06 9.80
N VAL A 29 29.00 -14.88 10.03
CA VAL A 29 28.34 -13.55 10.02
C VAL A 29 28.83 -12.66 11.17
N ARG A 30 29.27 -13.24 12.30
CA ARG A 30 29.81 -12.51 13.45
C ARG A 30 31.27 -12.10 13.25
N GLU A 31 32.11 -12.98 12.71
CA GLU A 31 33.54 -12.67 12.46
C GLU A 31 33.75 -11.56 11.41
N LEU A 32 32.87 -11.47 10.39
CA LEU A 32 32.99 -10.47 9.33
C LEU A 32 32.47 -9.08 9.71
N THR A 33 31.54 -8.99 10.68
CA THR A 33 31.08 -7.71 11.25
C THR A 33 32.07 -7.16 12.27
N GLU A 34 32.80 -8.02 13.00
CA GLU A 34 33.87 -7.60 13.92
C GLU A 34 35.14 -7.09 13.20
N ALA A 35 35.28 -7.34 11.88
CA ALA A 35 36.43 -6.93 11.06
C ALA A 35 36.28 -5.59 10.31
N GLY A 36 35.14 -4.90 10.44
CA GLY A 36 34.98 -3.52 9.94
C GLY A 36 34.94 -3.33 8.41
N ALA A 37 34.60 -4.35 7.63
CA ALA A 37 34.49 -4.24 6.16
C ALA A 37 33.05 -3.91 5.71
N GLU A 38 32.87 -2.77 5.02
CA GLU A 38 31.65 -2.49 4.25
C GLU A 38 31.65 -3.33 2.97
N LEU A 39 30.90 -4.44 2.96
CA LEU A 39 30.60 -5.22 1.75
C LEU A 39 29.11 -5.10 1.45
N THR A 40 28.78 -4.76 0.22
CA THR A 40 27.40 -4.73 -0.28
C THR A 40 26.84 -6.17 -0.33
N ALA A 41 25.53 -6.35 -0.15
CA ALA A 41 24.89 -7.68 -0.24
C ALA A 41 25.19 -8.43 -1.57
N LEU A 42 25.59 -7.69 -2.61
CA LEU A 42 26.07 -8.23 -3.89
C LEU A 42 27.44 -8.91 -3.76
N GLU A 43 28.37 -8.34 -2.99
CA GLU A 43 29.73 -8.87 -2.81
C GLU A 43 29.74 -10.07 -1.87
N TYR A 44 28.84 -10.13 -0.88
CA TYR A 44 28.67 -11.28 0.01
C TYR A 44 28.18 -12.53 -0.75
N VAL A 45 27.27 -12.36 -1.73
CA VAL A 45 26.70 -13.46 -2.54
C VAL A 45 27.63 -13.91 -3.66
N LEU A 46 28.50 -13.03 -4.14
CA LEU A 46 29.48 -13.33 -5.19
C LEU A 46 30.83 -13.82 -4.63
N GLY A 47 31.18 -13.51 -3.38
CA GLY A 47 32.47 -13.83 -2.77
C GLY A 47 32.45 -14.84 -1.60
N GLY A 48 31.29 -15.17 -1.02
CA GLY A 48 31.19 -16.08 0.12
C GLY A 48 31.22 -17.55 -0.25
N SER A 49 31.82 -18.36 0.63
CA SER A 49 32.08 -19.81 0.52
C SER A 49 30.92 -20.63 -0.06
N SER A 50 31.27 -21.75 -0.71
CA SER A 50 30.38 -22.60 -1.51
C SER A 50 29.05 -22.97 -0.83
N PHE A 51 28.97 -22.97 0.50
CA PHE A 51 27.80 -23.44 1.23
C PHE A 51 26.63 -22.44 1.28
N ALA A 52 26.88 -21.13 1.30
CA ALA A 52 25.83 -20.11 1.32
C ALA A 52 25.15 -19.93 -0.05
N GLN A 53 25.83 -20.33 -1.14
CA GLN A 53 25.32 -20.32 -2.51
C GLN A 53 24.18 -21.33 -2.73
N HIS A 54 24.00 -22.29 -1.81
CA HIS A 54 23.11 -23.45 -1.99
C HIS A 54 21.72 -23.35 -1.33
N LEU A 55 21.44 -22.32 -0.51
CA LEU A 55 20.23 -22.30 0.36
C LEU A 55 19.18 -21.24 0.01
N LEU A 56 19.49 -20.24 -0.80
CA LEU A 56 18.54 -19.20 -1.21
C LEU A 56 18.55 -19.01 -2.73
N PRO A 57 17.37 -19.00 -3.38
CA PRO A 57 17.31 -18.58 -4.78
C PRO A 57 17.84 -17.14 -4.87
N ARG A 58 18.95 -16.89 -5.58
CA ARG A 58 19.50 -15.54 -5.83
C ARG A 58 18.43 -14.54 -6.33
N SER A 59 17.42 -15.07 -7.02
CA SER A 59 16.25 -14.35 -7.51
C SER A 59 15.33 -13.79 -6.41
N LEU A 60 15.22 -14.47 -5.26
CA LEU A 60 14.48 -13.98 -4.09
C LEU A 60 15.20 -12.80 -3.44
N ILE A 61 16.53 -12.89 -3.28
CA ILE A 61 17.33 -11.79 -2.73
C ILE A 61 17.24 -10.55 -3.63
N PHE A 62 17.30 -10.75 -4.96
CA PHE A 62 17.13 -9.66 -5.92
C PHE A 62 15.73 -9.02 -5.85
N LEU A 63 14.66 -9.83 -5.72
CA LEU A 63 13.30 -9.36 -5.49
C LEU A 63 13.21 -8.52 -4.20
N LEU A 64 13.74 -9.03 -3.08
CA LEU A 64 13.75 -8.31 -1.81
C LEU A 64 14.55 -7.01 -1.91
N HIS A 65 15.70 -7.00 -2.59
CA HIS A 65 16.49 -5.80 -2.85
C HIS A 65 15.70 -4.75 -3.65
N ARG A 66 15.01 -5.15 -4.71
CA ARG A 66 14.16 -4.24 -5.50
C ARG A 66 13.09 -3.60 -4.62
N MET A 67 12.42 -4.40 -3.81
CA MET A 67 11.32 -3.97 -2.95
C MET A 67 11.78 -3.09 -1.78
N TYR A 68 12.73 -3.57 -0.97
CA TYR A 68 13.12 -2.96 0.31
C TYR A 68 14.41 -2.12 0.24
N GLY A 69 15.20 -2.26 -0.82
CA GLY A 69 16.46 -1.55 -1.01
C GLY A 69 17.68 -2.37 -0.59
N ALA A 70 18.82 -1.69 -0.49
CA ALA A 70 20.12 -2.33 -0.30
C ALA A 70 20.50 -2.58 1.18
N ASN A 71 19.70 -2.10 2.14
CA ASN A 71 20.00 -2.26 3.56
C ASN A 71 19.99 -3.75 3.96
N ILE A 72 21.14 -4.26 4.38
CA ILE A 72 21.34 -5.69 4.65
C ILE A 72 20.53 -6.19 5.84
N GLU A 73 20.36 -5.38 6.88
CA GLU A 73 19.57 -5.73 8.05
C GLU A 73 18.09 -5.87 7.70
N THR A 74 17.57 -4.94 6.89
CA THR A 74 16.20 -5.00 6.36
C THR A 74 16.00 -6.27 5.54
N LEU A 75 16.90 -6.56 4.60
CA LEU A 75 16.81 -7.76 3.75
C LEU A 75 16.84 -9.05 4.57
N ASN A 76 17.76 -9.15 5.53
CA ASN A 76 17.86 -10.29 6.44
C ASN A 76 16.60 -10.43 7.32
N GLY A 77 16.03 -9.31 7.77
CA GLY A 77 14.76 -9.26 8.49
C GLY A 77 13.60 -9.83 7.68
N GLN A 78 13.43 -9.38 6.44
CA GLN A 78 12.37 -9.87 5.54
C GLN A 78 12.54 -11.36 5.21
N LEU A 79 13.78 -11.83 5.05
CA LEU A 79 14.02 -13.25 4.82
C LEU A 79 13.65 -14.11 6.03
N ARG A 80 14.04 -13.70 7.24
CA ARG A 80 13.66 -14.40 8.48
C ARG A 80 12.14 -14.47 8.62
N ARG A 81 11.46 -13.37 8.33
CA ARG A 81 10.00 -13.24 8.33
C ARG A 81 9.34 -14.23 7.37
N LEU A 82 9.72 -14.22 6.10
CA LEU A 82 9.19 -15.16 5.09
C LEU A 82 9.44 -16.62 5.48
N THR A 83 10.64 -16.95 5.97
CA THR A 83 10.99 -18.31 6.39
C THR A 83 10.12 -18.78 7.56
N SER A 84 9.93 -17.92 8.56
CA SER A 84 9.06 -18.18 9.72
C SER A 84 7.61 -18.42 9.29
N MET A 85 7.07 -17.54 8.45
CA MET A 85 5.72 -17.69 7.91
C MET A 85 5.55 -18.99 7.12
N CYS A 86 6.53 -19.35 6.28
CA CYS A 86 6.53 -20.61 5.53
C CYS A 86 6.47 -21.82 6.46
N ALA A 87 7.34 -21.86 7.48
CA ALA A 87 7.37 -22.95 8.45
C ALA A 87 6.04 -23.07 9.22
N GLN A 88 5.45 -21.93 9.61
CA GLN A 88 4.14 -21.91 10.26
C GLN A 88 3.03 -22.38 9.33
N PHE A 89 3.06 -21.98 8.05
CA PHE A 89 2.09 -22.41 7.05
C PHE A 89 2.13 -23.92 6.85
N VAL A 90 3.32 -24.52 6.68
CA VAL A 90 3.49 -25.97 6.56
C VAL A 90 2.94 -26.68 7.80
N LYS A 91 3.28 -26.17 8.99
CA LYS A 91 2.82 -26.76 10.26
C LYS A 91 1.30 -26.77 10.39
N LEU A 92 0.63 -25.70 9.98
CA LEU A 92 -0.82 -25.54 10.15
C LEU A 92 -1.64 -26.19 9.03
N TYR A 93 -1.16 -26.10 7.79
CA TYR A 93 -1.95 -26.40 6.60
C TYR A 93 -1.32 -27.48 5.71
N GLY A 94 -0.11 -27.94 6.04
CA GLY A 94 0.63 -28.92 5.25
C GLY A 94 1.38 -28.29 4.08
N ASP A 95 2.30 -29.08 3.54
CA ASP A 95 3.19 -28.71 2.43
C ASP A 95 2.43 -28.37 1.14
N GLY A 96 3.08 -27.64 0.24
CA GLY A 96 2.58 -27.32 -1.09
C GLY A 96 2.69 -25.83 -1.46
N PRO A 97 2.38 -25.50 -2.73
CA PRO A 97 2.58 -24.16 -3.28
C PRO A 97 1.70 -23.09 -2.60
N VAL A 98 2.30 -21.98 -2.17
CA VAL A 98 1.59 -20.81 -1.60
C VAL A 98 1.90 -19.53 -2.35
N SER A 99 0.87 -18.72 -2.58
CA SER A 99 1.01 -17.37 -3.13
C SER A 99 1.39 -16.37 -2.05
N VAL A 100 2.11 -15.31 -2.41
CA VAL A 100 2.49 -14.22 -1.49
C VAL A 100 2.02 -12.88 -2.01
N LEU A 101 1.31 -12.14 -1.16
CA LEU A 101 0.91 -10.75 -1.38
C LEU A 101 1.56 -9.84 -0.35
N ARG A 102 1.95 -8.65 -0.80
CA ARG A 102 2.44 -7.55 0.05
C ARG A 102 1.48 -6.38 -0.02
N ALA A 103 1.16 -5.80 1.14
CA ALA A 103 0.45 -4.53 1.26
C ALA A 103 1.28 -3.57 2.14
N PRO A 104 1.67 -2.38 1.66
CA PRO A 104 2.44 -1.43 2.46
C PRO A 104 1.61 -0.83 3.60
N ALA A 105 2.28 -0.30 4.63
CA ALA A 105 1.67 0.69 5.51
C ALA A 105 1.33 1.94 4.69
N ARG A 106 0.29 2.69 5.08
CA ARG A 106 -0.03 3.96 4.44
C ARG A 106 0.44 5.11 5.34
N ILE A 107 1.03 6.14 4.76
CA ILE A 107 1.42 7.38 5.44
C ILE A 107 0.63 8.51 4.79
N ASN A 108 -0.22 9.17 5.56
CA ASN A 108 -1.00 10.29 5.05
C ASN A 108 -0.30 11.61 5.35
N ILE A 109 0.10 12.35 4.31
CA ILE A 109 0.75 13.64 4.48
C ILE A 109 -0.30 14.69 4.87
N LEU A 110 -1.40 14.79 4.14
CA LEU A 110 -2.46 15.78 4.36
C LEU A 110 -3.82 15.25 3.89
N GLY A 111 -4.91 15.86 4.35
CA GLY A 111 -6.27 15.43 4.03
C GLY A 111 -6.74 14.32 4.96
N GLU A 112 -6.61 14.52 6.27
CA GLU A 112 -7.23 13.66 7.28
C GLU A 112 -8.74 13.93 7.35
N HIS A 113 -9.52 12.88 7.63
CA HIS A 113 -10.97 12.97 7.84
C HIS A 113 -11.80 13.63 6.71
N VAL A 114 -11.30 13.62 5.47
CA VAL A 114 -11.99 14.16 4.30
C VAL A 114 -12.37 13.13 3.23
N ASP A 115 -12.00 11.86 3.43
CA ASP A 115 -12.17 10.77 2.47
C ASP A 115 -13.60 10.22 2.38
N TYR A 116 -14.49 10.77 3.20
CA TYR A 116 -15.92 10.51 3.21
C TYR A 116 -16.78 11.78 3.07
N VAL A 117 -16.17 12.90 2.69
CA VAL A 117 -16.84 14.17 2.41
C VAL A 117 -17.31 14.19 0.96
N SER A 118 -18.56 14.60 0.72
CA SER A 118 -19.20 14.57 -0.61
C SER A 118 -19.65 15.93 -1.15
N TYR A 119 -19.71 16.96 -0.30
CA TYR A 119 -20.24 18.28 -0.66
C TYR A 119 -19.14 19.31 -0.99
N LEU A 120 -17.88 18.91 -0.91
CA LEU A 120 -16.70 19.69 -1.28
C LEU A 120 -15.77 18.82 -2.14
N PRO A 121 -14.95 19.41 -3.02
CA PRO A 121 -13.93 18.69 -3.79
C PRO A 121 -12.73 18.35 -2.92
N THR A 122 -12.92 17.48 -1.93
CA THR A 122 -11.86 17.06 -1.01
C THR A 122 -10.89 16.11 -1.69
N ALA A 123 -9.65 16.15 -1.20
CA ALA A 123 -8.61 15.22 -1.59
C ALA A 123 -7.71 14.88 -0.40
N SER A 124 -7.01 13.76 -0.49
CA SER A 124 -5.92 13.40 0.43
C SER A 124 -4.63 13.19 -0.34
N LEU A 125 -3.50 13.34 0.35
CA LEU A 125 -2.15 13.18 -0.22
C LEU A 125 -1.32 12.12 0.53
N PRO A 126 -1.68 10.83 0.47
CA PRO A 126 -0.90 9.77 1.12
C PRO A 126 0.15 9.11 0.21
N PHE A 127 1.04 8.32 0.80
CA PHE A 127 1.92 7.38 0.11
C PHE A 127 1.99 6.03 0.82
N GLY A 128 2.40 4.97 0.12
CA GLY A 128 2.66 3.65 0.72
C GLY A 128 4.09 3.57 1.23
N SER A 129 4.31 3.11 2.46
CA SER A 129 5.65 2.89 3.03
C SER A 129 6.38 1.79 2.28
N ARG A 130 7.67 2.00 2.03
CA ARG A 130 8.56 1.00 1.46
C ARG A 130 9.03 -0.01 2.50
N GLU A 131 9.35 0.48 3.69
CA GLU A 131 10.01 -0.24 4.77
C GLU A 131 9.02 -1.06 5.62
N HIS A 132 7.79 -0.58 5.75
CA HIS A 132 6.78 -1.18 6.63
C HIS A 132 5.61 -1.73 5.83
N ASP A 133 5.32 -3.02 5.99
CA ASP A 133 4.28 -3.71 5.23
C ASP A 133 3.68 -4.93 5.97
N MET A 134 2.60 -5.46 5.41
CA MET A 134 2.01 -6.73 5.76
C MET A 134 2.20 -7.73 4.61
N LEU A 135 2.63 -8.94 4.96
CA LEU A 135 2.77 -10.06 4.04
C LEU A 135 1.68 -11.07 4.33
N MET A 136 1.09 -11.64 3.27
CA MET A 136 0.14 -12.74 3.34
C MET A 136 0.62 -13.89 2.46
N LEU A 137 0.94 -15.03 3.09
CA LEU A 137 1.05 -16.31 2.42
C LEU A 137 -0.34 -16.93 2.34
N TYR A 138 -0.80 -17.35 1.17
CA TYR A 138 -2.12 -17.97 1.03
C TYR A 138 -2.17 -19.09 -0.01
N ARG A 139 -3.10 -20.02 0.18
CA ARG A 139 -3.38 -21.13 -0.73
C ARG A 139 -4.88 -21.36 -0.84
N GLY A 140 -5.39 -21.41 -2.07
CA GLY A 140 -6.80 -21.68 -2.32
C GLY A 140 -7.22 -23.06 -1.80
N SER A 141 -8.41 -23.14 -1.22
CA SER A 141 -9.05 -24.37 -0.76
C SER A 141 -10.10 -24.84 -1.77
N ALA A 142 -10.32 -26.15 -1.86
CA ALA A 142 -11.38 -26.71 -2.71
C ALA A 142 -12.78 -26.56 -2.08
N ILE A 143 -12.84 -26.30 -0.77
CA ILE A 143 -14.07 -26.09 0.00
C ILE A 143 -14.28 -24.60 0.29
N ASP A 144 -15.45 -24.22 0.78
CA ASP A 144 -15.84 -22.85 1.11
C ASP A 144 -15.27 -22.35 2.46
N ARG A 145 -14.24 -23.00 2.99
CA ARG A 145 -13.66 -22.69 4.30
C ARG A 145 -12.44 -21.80 4.19
N VAL A 146 -12.43 -20.70 4.94
CA VAL A 146 -11.27 -19.83 5.14
C VAL A 146 -10.64 -20.20 6.48
N ARG A 147 -9.31 -20.40 6.49
CA ARG A 147 -8.54 -20.65 7.72
C ARG A 147 -7.38 -19.66 7.77
N GLY A 148 -7.28 -18.92 8.86
CA GLY A 148 -6.30 -17.85 9.03
C GLY A 148 -5.44 -18.06 10.26
N ALA A 149 -4.16 -17.68 10.16
CA ALA A 149 -3.26 -17.56 11.28
C ALA A 149 -2.36 -16.34 11.14
N SER A 150 -1.83 -15.86 12.26
CA SER A 150 -0.83 -14.78 12.32
C SER A 150 0.49 -15.34 12.85
N ALA A 151 1.61 -14.80 12.36
CA ALA A 151 2.93 -15.01 12.94
C ALA A 151 3.08 -14.34 14.32
N LEU A 152 2.29 -13.29 14.56
CA LEU A 152 2.21 -12.61 15.85
C LEU A 152 1.30 -13.41 16.80
N LYS A 153 1.86 -13.85 17.94
CA LYS A 153 1.21 -14.77 18.88
C LYS A 153 -0.05 -14.21 19.53
N GLU A 154 -0.20 -12.89 19.59
CA GLU A 154 -1.36 -12.19 20.14
C GLU A 154 -2.63 -12.36 19.29
N TYR A 155 -2.51 -12.76 18.02
CA TYR A 155 -3.64 -13.01 17.13
C TYR A 155 -3.83 -14.52 16.90
N PRO A 156 -4.71 -15.18 17.65
CA PRO A 156 -4.90 -16.63 17.56
C PRO A 156 -5.47 -17.05 16.20
N PRO A 157 -5.16 -18.27 15.71
CA PRO A 157 -5.74 -18.80 14.49
C PRO A 157 -7.27 -18.90 14.56
N PHE A 158 -7.93 -18.78 13.41
CA PHE A 158 -9.39 -18.91 13.29
C PHE A 158 -9.79 -19.66 12.01
N SER A 159 -11.07 -20.04 11.93
CA SER A 159 -11.69 -20.52 10.68
C SER A 159 -13.16 -20.14 10.60
N PHE A 160 -13.66 -19.94 9.38
CA PHE A 160 -15.08 -19.73 9.10
C PHE A 160 -15.42 -20.27 7.69
N THR A 161 -16.69 -20.57 7.42
CA THR A 161 -17.17 -20.85 6.05
C THR A 161 -17.76 -19.61 5.39
N LEU A 162 -17.64 -19.52 4.07
CA LEU A 162 -18.24 -18.42 3.31
C LEU A 162 -19.75 -18.33 3.51
N THR A 163 -20.40 -19.45 3.84
CA THR A 163 -21.83 -19.60 4.11
C THR A 163 -22.29 -19.08 5.47
N GLU A 164 -21.39 -18.86 6.44
CA GLU A 164 -21.71 -18.19 7.72
C GLU A 164 -22.05 -16.70 7.54
N GLY A 165 -21.63 -16.11 6.41
CA GLY A 165 -21.87 -14.71 6.08
C GLY A 165 -23.26 -14.41 5.50
N PRO A 166 -23.47 -13.19 4.99
CA PRO A 166 -24.74 -12.77 4.39
C PRO A 166 -25.22 -13.72 3.29
N PRO A 167 -26.54 -13.78 3.04
CA PRO A 167 -27.07 -14.40 1.83
C PRO A 167 -26.50 -13.70 0.58
N LEU A 168 -26.61 -14.35 -0.58
CA LEU A 168 -26.23 -13.70 -1.83
C LEU A 168 -27.07 -12.44 -2.05
N GLY A 169 -26.46 -11.38 -2.57
CA GLY A 169 -27.16 -10.13 -2.87
C GLY A 169 -28.34 -10.34 -3.83
N THR A 170 -29.47 -9.71 -3.55
CA THR A 170 -30.73 -9.88 -4.30
C THR A 170 -31.23 -8.59 -4.94
N SER A 171 -30.74 -7.42 -4.54
CA SER A 171 -31.24 -6.12 -5.04
C SER A 171 -30.59 -5.65 -6.35
N GLY A 172 -29.52 -6.32 -6.79
CA GLY A 172 -28.68 -5.82 -7.88
C GLY A 172 -27.75 -4.67 -7.45
N ASN A 173 -27.82 -4.21 -6.20
CA ASN A 173 -26.90 -3.24 -5.60
C ASN A 173 -26.20 -3.85 -4.38
N ALA A 174 -24.96 -4.30 -4.59
CA ALA A 174 -24.16 -4.94 -3.56
C ALA A 174 -23.94 -4.06 -2.30
N GLU A 175 -23.89 -2.74 -2.46
CA GLU A 175 -23.71 -1.83 -1.32
C GLU A 175 -25.00 -1.71 -0.49
N SER A 176 -26.16 -1.64 -1.14
CA SER A 176 -27.45 -1.63 -0.45
C SER A 176 -27.70 -2.95 0.29
N ASP A 177 -27.37 -4.09 -0.33
CA ASP A 177 -27.48 -5.40 0.31
C ASP A 177 -26.53 -5.52 1.51
N TRP A 178 -25.30 -5.00 1.36
CA TRP A 178 -24.31 -4.99 2.43
C TRP A 178 -24.74 -4.12 3.62
N LEU A 179 -25.22 -2.89 3.36
CA LEU A 179 -25.69 -2.00 4.41
C LEU A 179 -26.90 -2.59 5.15
N SER A 180 -27.84 -3.20 4.43
CA SER A 180 -28.98 -3.90 5.04
C SER A 180 -28.52 -5.02 5.97
N TYR A 181 -27.58 -5.86 5.51
CA TYR A 181 -27.04 -6.93 6.34
C TYR A 181 -26.32 -6.41 7.58
N LEU A 182 -25.47 -5.38 7.45
CA LEU A 182 -24.77 -4.76 8.58
C LEU A 182 -25.72 -4.08 9.57
N TYR A 183 -26.84 -3.55 9.08
CA TYR A 183 -27.89 -2.97 9.92
C TYR A 183 -28.59 -4.03 10.77
N GLU A 184 -28.89 -5.19 10.19
CA GLU A 184 -29.53 -6.33 10.88
C GLU A 184 -28.58 -7.08 11.84
N HIS A 185 -27.27 -6.95 11.64
CA HIS A 185 -26.24 -7.64 12.43
C HIS A 185 -25.24 -6.64 13.04
N PRO A 186 -25.70 -5.74 13.94
CA PRO A 186 -24.85 -4.68 14.46
C PRO A 186 -23.79 -5.23 15.44
N ALA A 187 -22.52 -5.03 15.08
CA ALA A 187 -21.33 -5.14 15.92
C ALA A 187 -21.01 -6.53 16.50
N TYR A 188 -20.12 -7.25 15.82
CA TYR A 188 -19.44 -8.42 16.38
C TYR A 188 -18.44 -7.98 17.46
N ALA A 189 -18.16 -8.87 18.42
CA ALA A 189 -17.07 -8.66 19.37
C ALA A 189 -15.77 -8.33 18.60
N PRO A 190 -14.98 -7.34 19.04
CA PRO A 190 -13.74 -6.97 18.37
C PRO A 190 -12.81 -8.17 18.22
N ASP A 191 -12.56 -8.58 16.97
CA ASP A 191 -11.70 -9.71 16.65
C ASP A 191 -11.07 -9.49 15.27
N TRP A 192 -9.80 -9.85 15.13
CA TRP A 192 -9.04 -9.62 13.90
C TRP A 192 -9.58 -10.43 12.70
N SER A 193 -10.27 -11.55 12.94
CA SER A 193 -10.94 -12.32 11.88
C SER A 193 -12.03 -11.52 11.18
N ASN A 194 -12.61 -10.51 11.83
CA ASN A 194 -13.68 -9.71 11.26
C ASN A 194 -13.21 -8.92 10.01
N TYR A 195 -11.94 -8.51 9.95
CA TYR A 195 -11.37 -7.88 8.75
C TYR A 195 -11.37 -8.83 7.54
N VAL A 196 -11.06 -10.11 7.78
CA VAL A 196 -11.03 -11.15 6.72
C VAL A 196 -12.43 -11.62 6.36
N LYS A 197 -13.32 -11.76 7.36
CA LYS A 197 -14.75 -12.05 7.14
C LYS A 197 -15.40 -10.96 6.31
N GLY A 198 -15.18 -9.68 6.65
CA GLY A 198 -15.67 -8.54 5.88
C GLY A 198 -15.28 -8.62 4.41
N ALA A 199 -13.99 -8.87 4.13
CA ALA A 199 -13.48 -9.04 2.77
C ALA A 199 -14.15 -10.20 2.01
N ALA A 200 -14.24 -11.38 2.63
CA ALA A 200 -14.82 -12.57 2.01
C ALA A 200 -16.34 -12.44 1.78
N PHE A 201 -17.06 -11.89 2.76
CA PHE A 201 -18.51 -11.73 2.73
C PHE A 201 -18.95 -10.63 1.76
N PHE A 202 -18.26 -9.50 1.74
CA PHE A 202 -18.53 -8.44 0.77
C PHE A 202 -18.29 -8.93 -0.67
N ALA A 203 -17.19 -9.66 -0.91
CA ALA A 203 -16.93 -10.27 -2.20
C ALA A 203 -18.04 -11.26 -2.61
N ARG A 204 -18.59 -12.03 -1.66
CA ARG A 204 -19.70 -12.95 -1.91
C ARG A 204 -21.00 -12.24 -2.25
N ILE A 205 -21.34 -11.13 -1.59
CA ILE A 205 -22.49 -10.29 -1.98
C ILE A 205 -22.29 -9.75 -3.39
N LYS A 206 -21.12 -9.16 -3.67
CA LYS A 206 -20.87 -8.46 -4.93
C LYS A 206 -20.74 -9.38 -6.14
N CYS A 207 -20.03 -10.50 -5.99
CA CYS A 207 -19.73 -11.41 -7.09
C CYS A 207 -20.64 -12.65 -7.12
N GLY A 208 -21.50 -12.80 -6.12
CA GLY A 208 -22.50 -13.86 -6.04
C GLY A 208 -21.87 -15.26 -5.98
N ALA A 209 -22.52 -16.21 -6.67
CA ALA A 209 -22.14 -17.62 -6.70
C ALA A 209 -20.74 -17.92 -7.27
N GLN A 210 -20.04 -16.92 -7.82
CA GLN A 210 -18.66 -17.08 -8.29
C GLN A 210 -17.66 -17.23 -7.11
N VAL A 211 -18.00 -16.72 -5.93
CA VAL A 211 -17.18 -16.86 -4.72
C VAL A 211 -17.59 -18.15 -3.99
N ARG A 212 -16.90 -19.24 -4.31
CA ARG A 212 -17.22 -20.60 -3.81
C ARG A 212 -16.06 -21.29 -3.09
N ARG A 213 -14.83 -20.82 -3.30
CA ARG A 213 -13.61 -21.37 -2.70
C ARG A 213 -13.14 -20.47 -1.57
N GLY A 214 -12.88 -21.08 -0.42
CA GLY A 214 -12.11 -20.47 0.65
C GLY A 214 -10.61 -20.60 0.41
N PHE A 215 -9.82 -20.28 1.42
CA PHE A 215 -8.35 -20.30 1.35
C PHE A 215 -7.72 -20.40 2.74
N ASP A 216 -6.54 -20.99 2.79
CA ASP A 216 -5.68 -20.99 3.97
C ASP A 216 -4.70 -19.83 3.87
N PHE A 217 -4.43 -19.13 4.97
CA PHE A 217 -3.43 -18.06 4.97
C PHE A 217 -2.66 -17.94 6.28
N VAL A 218 -1.42 -17.46 6.18
CA VAL A 218 -0.61 -16.94 7.29
C VAL A 218 -0.26 -15.48 6.98
N VAL A 219 -0.52 -14.57 7.92
CA VAL A 219 -0.06 -13.18 7.84
C VAL A 219 1.06 -12.90 8.82
N ASP A 220 1.91 -11.95 8.45
CA ASP A 220 2.80 -11.28 9.38
C ASP A 220 2.80 -9.79 9.06
N SER A 221 2.98 -8.93 10.06
CA SER A 221 2.87 -7.48 9.91
C SER A 221 4.07 -6.77 10.52
N GLY A 222 4.81 -6.02 9.70
CA GLY A 222 5.74 -4.99 10.16
C GLY A 222 5.08 -3.63 10.38
N ILE A 223 3.74 -3.56 10.20
CA ILE A 223 2.92 -2.39 10.48
C ILE A 223 2.40 -2.51 11.92
N PRO A 224 2.69 -1.54 12.81
CA PRO A 224 2.19 -1.54 14.17
C PRO A 224 0.65 -1.60 14.22
N ALA A 225 0.13 -2.48 15.06
CA ALA A 225 -1.31 -2.58 15.29
C ALA A 225 -1.82 -1.35 16.04
N GLY A 226 -2.95 -0.77 15.59
CA GLY A 226 -3.57 0.35 16.29
C GLY A 226 -2.83 1.69 16.21
N GLY A 227 -1.71 1.76 15.48
CA GLY A 227 -0.92 3.00 15.33
C GLY A 227 -1.57 4.07 14.46
N GLY A 228 -2.70 3.79 13.81
CA GLY A 228 -3.11 4.63 12.68
C GLY A 228 -2.08 4.55 11.55
N ALA A 229 -1.43 3.37 11.37
CA ALA A 229 -0.67 2.82 10.23
C ALA A 229 -1.49 2.21 9.05
N SER A 230 -2.79 2.01 9.29
CA SER A 230 -3.72 1.13 8.56
C SER A 230 -3.29 -0.33 8.40
N SER A 231 -2.78 -0.93 9.48
CA SER A 231 -2.63 -2.38 9.56
C SER A 231 -3.95 -3.14 9.34
N SER A 232 -5.09 -2.57 9.75
CA SER A 232 -6.41 -3.14 9.48
C SER A 232 -6.76 -3.15 8.00
N SER A 233 -6.68 -2.00 7.33
CA SER A 233 -7.01 -1.89 5.91
C SER A 233 -6.04 -2.69 5.04
N ALA A 234 -4.77 -2.81 5.42
CA ALA A 234 -3.82 -3.70 4.75
C ALA A 234 -4.29 -5.17 4.77
N LEU A 235 -4.76 -5.65 5.93
CA LEU A 235 -5.32 -7.00 6.05
C LEU A 235 -6.60 -7.16 5.20
N VAL A 236 -7.49 -6.16 5.20
CA VAL A 236 -8.72 -6.20 4.38
C VAL A 236 -8.39 -6.22 2.90
N VAL A 237 -7.42 -5.41 2.43
CA VAL A 237 -6.97 -5.40 1.03
C VAL A 237 -6.35 -6.75 0.65
N LEU A 238 -5.46 -7.30 1.48
CA LEU A 238 -4.82 -8.60 1.24
C LEU A 238 -5.87 -9.72 1.15
N ALA A 239 -6.80 -9.78 2.10
CA ALA A 239 -7.89 -10.76 2.09
C ALA A 239 -8.80 -10.57 0.88
N SER A 240 -9.12 -9.32 0.52
CA SER A 240 -9.94 -8.98 -0.65
C SER A 240 -9.28 -9.38 -1.96
N ALA A 241 -7.95 -9.30 -2.06
CA ALA A 241 -7.17 -9.75 -3.19
C ALA A 241 -7.08 -11.28 -3.24
N ALA A 242 -6.81 -11.92 -2.10
CA ALA A 242 -6.73 -13.37 -1.97
C ALA A 242 -8.05 -14.06 -2.34
N VAL A 243 -9.20 -13.59 -1.81
CA VAL A 243 -10.54 -14.13 -2.15
C VAL A 243 -10.79 -14.08 -3.66
N ARG A 244 -10.40 -12.99 -4.32
CA ARG A 244 -10.55 -12.84 -5.76
C ARG A 244 -9.62 -13.74 -6.55
N ASP A 245 -8.33 -13.79 -6.21
CA ASP A 245 -7.38 -14.69 -6.90
C ASP A 245 -7.79 -16.16 -6.75
N VAL A 246 -8.13 -16.61 -5.53
CA VAL A 246 -8.48 -18.01 -5.29
C VAL A 246 -9.77 -18.38 -6.00
N ASN A 247 -10.69 -17.43 -6.26
CA ASN A 247 -11.91 -17.64 -7.05
C ASN A 247 -11.76 -17.29 -8.54
N LYS A 248 -10.56 -16.86 -8.99
CA LYS A 248 -10.26 -16.47 -10.38
C LYS A 248 -11.13 -15.32 -10.89
N LEU A 249 -11.35 -14.34 -10.01
CA LEU A 249 -12.06 -13.10 -10.29
C LEU A 249 -11.06 -12.00 -10.62
N SER A 250 -11.28 -11.32 -11.75
CA SER A 250 -10.49 -10.14 -12.13
C SER A 250 -10.90 -8.93 -11.30
N TYR A 251 -9.95 -8.01 -11.10
CA TYR A 251 -10.20 -6.72 -10.47
C TYR A 251 -9.19 -5.68 -10.97
N ALA A 252 -9.64 -4.44 -11.11
CA ALA A 252 -8.74 -3.30 -11.21
C ALA A 252 -8.31 -2.87 -9.79
N PRO A 253 -7.08 -2.38 -9.58
CA PRO A 253 -6.61 -1.96 -8.26
C PRO A 253 -7.52 -0.93 -7.55
N MET A 254 -8.03 0.06 -8.28
CA MET A 254 -9.00 1.03 -7.75
C MET A 254 -10.32 0.37 -7.35
N GLY A 255 -10.82 -0.59 -8.15
CA GLY A 255 -12.04 -1.33 -7.83
C GLY A 255 -11.88 -2.22 -6.59
N LEU A 256 -10.71 -2.88 -6.47
CA LEU A 256 -10.32 -3.64 -5.29
C LEU A 256 -10.31 -2.77 -4.03
N ALA A 257 -9.69 -1.58 -4.11
CA ALA A 257 -9.61 -0.63 -3.01
C ALA A 257 -11.00 -0.19 -2.51
N ARG A 258 -11.90 0.21 -3.42
CA ARG A 258 -13.27 0.64 -3.07
C ARG A 258 -14.08 -0.47 -2.42
N ASP A 259 -13.93 -1.69 -2.91
CA ASP A 259 -14.62 -2.84 -2.34
C ASP A 259 -14.05 -3.21 -0.98
N ALA A 260 -12.72 -3.14 -0.80
CA ALA A 260 -12.07 -3.37 0.47
C ALA A 260 -12.51 -2.33 1.53
N ALA A 261 -12.62 -1.05 1.14
CA ALA A 261 -13.12 0.01 2.02
C ALA A 261 -14.53 -0.27 2.55
N LYS A 262 -15.44 -0.74 1.67
CA LYS A 262 -16.78 -1.15 2.07
C LYS A 262 -16.77 -2.43 2.89
N ALA A 263 -15.90 -3.38 2.56
CA ALA A 263 -15.74 -4.62 3.30
C ALA A 263 -15.30 -4.39 4.76
N GLU A 264 -14.45 -3.39 5.00
CA GLU A 264 -13.99 -3.03 6.34
C GLU A 264 -15.15 -2.54 7.23
N TRP A 265 -16.26 -2.06 6.67
CA TRP A 265 -17.46 -1.71 7.46
C TRP A 265 -18.03 -2.88 8.29
N TYR A 266 -17.65 -4.12 7.99
CA TYR A 266 -18.00 -5.28 8.83
C TYR A 266 -17.48 -5.15 10.27
N VAL A 267 -16.39 -4.41 10.51
CA VAL A 267 -15.83 -4.23 11.87
C VAL A 267 -16.51 -3.11 12.67
N GLY A 268 -17.48 -2.41 12.07
CA GLY A 268 -18.29 -1.38 12.73
C GLY A 268 -17.88 0.06 12.42
N THR A 269 -16.61 0.33 12.13
CA THR A 269 -16.15 1.65 11.68
C THR A 269 -16.67 1.97 10.28
N ARG A 270 -17.05 3.22 10.04
CA ARG A 270 -17.65 3.69 8.77
C ARG A 270 -16.74 4.69 8.05
N GLY A 271 -15.44 4.40 8.01
CA GLY A 271 -14.43 5.21 7.31
C GLY A 271 -14.65 5.31 5.80
N GLY A 272 -13.81 6.11 5.15
CA GLY A 272 -13.76 6.24 3.69
C GLY A 272 -12.78 5.24 3.07
N ALA A 273 -12.19 5.62 1.93
CA ALA A 273 -11.39 4.72 1.10
C ALA A 273 -9.90 5.11 0.99
N MET A 274 -9.44 6.17 1.67
CA MET A 274 -8.06 6.68 1.53
C MET A 274 -7.01 5.58 1.69
N ASP A 275 -7.10 4.84 2.80
CA ASP A 275 -6.14 3.80 3.17
C ASP A 275 -6.05 2.73 2.09
N HIS A 276 -7.20 2.20 1.69
CA HIS A 276 -7.34 1.15 0.69
C HIS A 276 -6.82 1.59 -0.68
N ILE A 277 -7.16 2.81 -1.09
CA ILE A 277 -6.70 3.40 -2.35
C ILE A 277 -5.18 3.53 -2.32
N THR A 278 -4.62 4.03 -1.21
CA THR A 278 -3.17 4.15 -1.02
C THR A 278 -2.47 2.81 -1.11
N ILE A 279 -2.95 1.83 -0.34
CA ILE A 279 -2.37 0.49 -0.29
C ILE A 279 -2.39 -0.14 -1.69
N CYS A 280 -3.47 0.01 -2.46
CA CYS A 280 -3.58 -0.57 -3.79
C CYS A 280 -2.80 0.17 -4.89
N LEU A 281 -2.65 1.49 -4.78
CA LEU A 281 -2.17 2.35 -5.88
C LEU A 281 -0.83 3.02 -5.61
N ALA A 282 -0.22 2.83 -4.44
CA ALA A 282 1.08 3.42 -4.13
C ALA A 282 2.12 3.05 -5.18
N LYS A 283 3.03 4.00 -5.42
CA LYS A 283 4.10 3.88 -6.39
C LYS A 283 5.35 4.46 -5.75
N ARG A 284 6.46 3.76 -5.92
CA ARG A 284 7.76 4.22 -5.45
C ARG A 284 8.06 5.67 -5.84
N ASP A 285 8.66 6.41 -4.91
CA ASP A 285 9.07 7.82 -5.04
C ASP A 285 7.91 8.82 -5.27
N HIS A 286 6.64 8.39 -5.09
CA HIS A 286 5.47 9.24 -5.29
C HIS A 286 4.49 9.19 -4.11
N ALA A 287 3.89 10.34 -3.81
CA ALA A 287 2.59 10.39 -3.16
C ALA A 287 1.46 10.16 -4.17
N ILE A 288 0.25 9.96 -3.66
CA ILE A 288 -0.96 9.84 -4.45
C ILE A 288 -1.89 10.98 -4.07
N LEU A 289 -2.27 11.82 -5.02
CA LEU A 289 -3.38 12.73 -4.83
C LEU A 289 -4.69 11.98 -5.14
N ILE A 290 -5.50 11.77 -4.11
CA ILE A 290 -6.78 11.06 -4.20
C ILE A 290 -7.90 12.09 -4.15
N SER A 291 -8.59 12.34 -5.28
CA SER A 291 -9.79 13.18 -5.35
C SER A 291 -11.03 12.33 -5.08
N TYR A 292 -11.84 12.72 -4.10
CA TYR A 292 -13.05 11.97 -3.73
C TYR A 292 -14.28 12.37 -4.55
N LEU A 293 -14.33 13.61 -5.05
CA LEU A 293 -15.41 14.08 -5.91
C LEU A 293 -15.32 13.43 -7.30
N ASP A 294 -14.15 13.48 -7.92
CA ASP A 294 -13.92 12.90 -9.27
C ASP A 294 -13.62 11.39 -9.23
N GLN A 295 -13.42 10.88 -8.02
CA GLN A 295 -12.99 9.51 -7.74
C GLN A 295 -11.72 9.10 -8.50
N GLN A 296 -10.80 10.04 -8.69
CA GLN A 296 -9.52 9.85 -9.38
C GLN A 296 -8.37 9.77 -8.40
N ALA A 297 -7.33 9.03 -8.79
CA ALA A 297 -6.05 9.00 -8.09
C ALA A 297 -4.93 9.24 -9.09
N ARG A 298 -4.03 10.17 -8.78
CA ARG A 298 -2.85 10.44 -9.61
C ARG A 298 -1.60 10.57 -8.76
N HIS A 299 -0.48 10.14 -9.31
CA HIS A 299 0.80 10.20 -8.60
C HIS A 299 1.39 11.61 -8.65
N VAL A 300 1.99 12.02 -7.54
CA VAL A 300 2.73 13.28 -7.38
C VAL A 300 4.11 12.93 -6.86
N ALA A 301 5.17 13.29 -7.59
CA ALA A 301 6.52 12.96 -7.18
C ALA A 301 6.88 13.67 -5.87
N LEU A 302 7.58 12.96 -4.99
CA LEU A 302 8.12 13.54 -3.76
C LEU A 302 9.63 13.77 -3.93
N PRO A 303 10.18 14.90 -3.43
CA PRO A 303 11.62 15.14 -3.47
C PRO A 303 12.36 14.07 -2.65
N GLY A 304 13.56 13.71 -3.14
CA GLY A 304 14.29 12.52 -2.72
C GLY A 304 14.99 12.57 -1.35
N GLN A 305 16.07 11.78 -1.24
CA GLN A 305 16.70 11.28 0.01
C GLN A 305 17.16 12.31 1.07
N GLN A 306 17.00 13.61 0.83
CA GLN A 306 17.33 14.65 1.82
C GLN A 306 16.30 14.75 2.94
N PHE A 307 15.07 14.26 2.73
CA PHE A 307 14.00 14.31 3.73
C PHE A 307 13.54 12.91 4.15
N ARG A 308 12.98 12.81 5.35
CA ARG A 308 12.37 11.60 5.89
C ARG A 308 11.02 11.91 6.50
N TRP A 309 10.13 10.93 6.38
CA TRP A 309 8.84 10.90 7.04
C TRP A 309 8.95 9.93 8.21
N ILE A 310 8.84 10.43 9.43
CA ILE A 310 8.95 9.60 10.63
C ILE A 310 7.62 9.64 11.37
N THR A 311 7.10 8.48 11.75
CA THR A 311 5.94 8.41 12.63
C THR A 311 6.32 7.92 14.01
N PHE A 312 5.82 8.61 15.03
CA PHE A 312 5.95 8.24 16.43
C PHE A 312 4.58 7.88 16.99
N PHE A 313 4.45 6.68 17.53
CA PHE A 313 3.23 6.20 18.14
C PHE A 313 3.11 6.74 19.55
N SER A 314 2.02 7.48 19.82
CA SER A 314 1.69 7.98 21.16
C SER A 314 1.18 6.82 22.02
N GLN A 315 -0.10 6.50 21.84
CA GLN A 315 -0.83 5.44 22.52
C GLN A 315 -1.84 4.81 21.59
N ALA A 316 -2.31 3.60 21.92
CA ALA A 316 -3.38 2.99 21.16
C ALA A 316 -4.64 3.85 21.30
N ALA A 317 -5.25 4.21 20.17
CA ALA A 317 -6.61 4.71 20.20
C ALA A 317 -7.49 3.60 20.80
N ASP A 318 -8.32 3.93 21.78
CA ASP A 318 -9.28 2.98 22.33
C ASP A 318 -10.17 2.50 21.17
N LYS A 319 -10.14 1.19 20.90
CA LYS A 319 -10.98 0.56 19.86
C LYS A 319 -12.31 0.08 20.42
N GLY A 320 -12.64 0.51 21.63
CA GLY A 320 -13.90 0.28 22.30
C GLY A 320 -15.09 0.88 21.54
N ARG A 321 -16.28 0.47 21.98
CA ARG A 321 -17.54 0.89 21.35
C ARG A 321 -17.69 2.40 21.31
N ASP A 322 -17.30 3.10 22.37
CA ASP A 322 -17.53 4.54 22.49
C ASP A 322 -16.71 5.34 21.48
N VAL A 323 -15.42 5.03 21.31
CA VAL A 323 -14.57 5.68 20.30
C VAL A 323 -15.01 5.32 18.87
N MET A 324 -15.49 4.09 18.65
CA MET A 324 -16.10 3.74 17.36
C MET A 324 -17.32 4.63 17.09
N ILE A 325 -18.17 4.91 18.08
CA ILE A 325 -19.31 5.81 17.93
C ILE A 325 -18.83 7.25 17.65
N GLU A 326 -17.80 7.74 18.36
CA GLU A 326 -17.18 9.06 18.11
C GLU A 326 -16.66 9.24 16.68
N TYR A 327 -15.98 8.21 16.16
CA TYR A 327 -15.49 8.21 14.78
C TYR A 327 -16.65 8.19 13.78
N ASN A 328 -17.64 7.33 14.03
CA ASN A 328 -18.83 7.20 13.20
C ASN A 328 -19.69 8.46 13.21
N GLU A 329 -19.73 9.21 14.31
CA GLU A 329 -20.40 10.50 14.42
C GLU A 329 -19.81 11.51 13.42
N ARG A 330 -18.48 11.64 13.41
CA ARG A 330 -17.74 12.49 12.46
C ARG A 330 -18.04 12.11 11.02
N ALA A 331 -18.04 10.80 10.71
CA ALA A 331 -18.39 10.30 9.39
C ALA A 331 -19.86 10.60 9.03
N ALA A 332 -20.81 10.45 9.95
CA ALA A 332 -22.23 10.73 9.72
C ALA A 332 -22.48 12.22 9.46
N VAL A 333 -21.86 13.10 10.25
CA VAL A 333 -21.96 14.54 10.07
C VAL A 333 -21.44 14.94 8.69
N SER A 334 -20.26 14.44 8.34
CA SER A 334 -19.53 14.82 7.12
C SER A 334 -20.16 14.27 5.84
N ARG A 335 -20.66 13.03 5.89
CA ARG A 335 -21.19 12.31 4.73
C ARG A 335 -22.67 12.57 4.47
N ILE A 336 -23.46 12.85 5.52
CA ILE A 336 -24.93 12.89 5.42
C ILE A 336 -25.50 14.22 5.94
N VAL A 337 -25.16 14.62 7.17
CA VAL A 337 -25.80 15.79 7.80
C VAL A 337 -25.45 17.08 7.08
N LEU A 338 -24.16 17.35 6.86
CA LEU A 338 -23.71 18.58 6.20
C LEU A 338 -24.27 18.74 4.79
N PRO A 339 -24.20 17.74 3.88
CA PRO A 339 -24.86 17.80 2.59
C PRO A 339 -26.35 18.13 2.68
N ALA A 340 -27.09 17.51 3.61
CA ALA A 340 -28.52 17.73 3.76
C ALA A 340 -28.85 19.15 4.26
N VAL A 341 -28.07 19.68 5.20
CA VAL A 341 -28.25 21.04 5.73
C VAL A 341 -27.97 22.08 4.65
N ILE A 342 -26.89 21.90 3.88
CA ILE A 342 -26.51 22.78 2.77
C ILE A 342 -27.58 22.72 1.65
N GLU A 343 -28.04 21.53 1.26
CA GLU A 343 -29.12 21.39 0.28
C GLU A 343 -30.43 22.01 0.79
N GLY A 344 -30.67 21.97 2.10
CA GLY A 344 -31.77 22.66 2.75
C GLY A 344 -31.77 24.18 2.57
N TRP A 345 -30.62 24.81 2.30
CA TRP A 345 -30.58 26.24 1.97
C TRP A 345 -31.39 26.57 0.72
N LYS A 346 -31.52 25.63 -0.23
CA LYS A 346 -32.36 25.81 -1.42
C LYS A 346 -33.77 26.28 -1.10
N THR A 347 -34.34 25.80 0.00
CA THR A 347 -35.69 26.18 0.46
C THR A 347 -35.65 27.20 1.60
N LYS A 348 -34.72 27.04 2.56
CA LYS A 348 -34.66 27.86 3.78
C LYS A 348 -33.88 29.18 3.62
N LYS A 349 -32.90 29.24 2.73
CA LYS A 349 -31.99 30.38 2.46
C LYS A 349 -31.56 30.44 0.98
N PRO A 350 -32.48 30.71 0.02
CA PRO A 350 -32.23 30.52 -1.42
C PRO A 350 -31.14 31.42 -2.00
N GLU A 351 -30.96 32.63 -1.47
CA GLU A 351 -29.86 33.53 -1.85
C GLU A 351 -28.51 32.91 -1.49
N LEU A 352 -28.36 32.45 -0.23
CA LEU A 352 -27.16 31.76 0.25
C LEU A 352 -26.85 30.49 -0.55
N TYR A 353 -27.87 29.71 -0.93
CA TYR A 353 -27.69 28.52 -1.77
C TYR A 353 -27.21 28.88 -3.19
N THR A 354 -27.66 30.00 -3.73
CA THR A 354 -27.20 30.49 -5.04
C THR A 354 -25.73 30.91 -4.98
N GLU A 355 -25.33 31.62 -3.93
CA GLU A 355 -23.93 31.97 -3.65
C GLU A 355 -23.07 30.72 -3.47
N TRP A 356 -23.55 29.74 -2.69
CA TRP A 356 -22.90 28.44 -2.51
C TRP A 356 -22.61 27.75 -3.85
N LEU A 357 -23.63 27.60 -4.70
CA LEU A 357 -23.45 26.98 -6.01
C LEU A 357 -22.48 27.77 -6.90
N SER A 358 -22.46 29.11 -6.80
CA SER A 358 -21.53 29.95 -7.53
C SER A 358 -20.09 29.75 -7.05
N ALA A 359 -19.88 29.71 -5.74
CA ALA A 359 -18.57 29.53 -5.14
C ALA A 359 -18.01 28.13 -5.42
N ILE A 360 -18.84 27.07 -5.36
CA ILE A 360 -18.45 25.70 -5.74
C ILE A 360 -18.04 25.63 -7.22
N ARG A 361 -18.83 26.19 -8.14
CA ARG A 361 -18.44 26.25 -9.56
C ARG A 361 -17.13 27.00 -9.77
N SER A 362 -16.94 28.10 -9.05
CA SER A 362 -15.71 28.89 -9.11
C SER A 362 -14.50 28.09 -8.62
N LEU A 363 -14.68 27.27 -7.58
CA LEU A 363 -13.66 26.37 -7.08
C LEU A 363 -13.31 25.27 -8.09
N GLU A 364 -14.31 24.67 -8.75
CA GLU A 364 -14.15 23.63 -9.77
C GLU A 364 -13.34 24.12 -10.99
N ILE A 365 -13.55 25.37 -11.42
CA ILE A 365 -12.74 25.99 -12.48
C ILE A 365 -11.39 26.54 -12.01
N GLY A 366 -11.06 26.36 -10.73
CA GLY A 366 -9.75 26.68 -10.16
C GLY A 366 -9.56 28.11 -9.67
N ALA A 367 -10.62 28.90 -9.49
CA ALA A 367 -10.51 30.28 -9.00
C ALA A 367 -9.93 30.33 -7.58
N THR A 368 -8.95 31.21 -7.36
CA THR A 368 -8.19 31.29 -6.11
C THR A 368 -9.01 31.83 -4.93
N GLY A 369 -9.93 32.78 -5.17
CA GLY A 369 -10.78 33.39 -4.13
C GLY A 369 -11.97 32.52 -3.70
N ALA A 370 -12.31 31.47 -4.45
CA ALA A 370 -13.49 30.65 -4.19
C ALA A 370 -13.45 29.93 -2.84
N LEU A 371 -12.26 29.58 -2.34
CA LEU A 371 -12.11 28.92 -1.03
C LEU A 371 -12.51 29.85 0.12
N ASP A 372 -12.19 31.14 0.02
CA ASP A 372 -12.50 32.13 1.05
C ASP A 372 -14.00 32.45 1.05
N GLU A 373 -14.61 32.55 -0.14
CA GLU A 373 -16.06 32.67 -0.30
C GLU A 373 -16.80 31.48 0.32
N ILE A 374 -16.38 30.24 0.01
CA ILE A 374 -16.95 29.03 0.59
C ILE A 374 -16.81 29.03 2.10
N GLU A 375 -15.65 29.40 2.63
CA GLU A 375 -15.42 29.45 4.08
C GLU A 375 -16.36 30.44 4.78
N ILE A 376 -16.57 31.63 4.19
CA ILE A 376 -17.55 32.62 4.68
C ILE A 376 -18.96 32.02 4.69
N LEU A 377 -19.37 31.37 3.60
CA LEU A 377 -20.70 30.73 3.52
C LEU A 377 -20.87 29.61 4.55
N LEU A 378 -19.82 28.82 4.83
CA LEU A 378 -19.87 27.77 5.84
C LEU A 378 -20.02 28.33 7.26
N GLN A 379 -19.70 29.60 7.52
CA GLN A 379 -20.00 30.26 8.80
C GLN A 379 -21.51 30.40 9.06
N GLU A 380 -22.35 30.32 8.04
CA GLU A 380 -23.82 30.38 8.17
C GLU A 380 -24.44 29.07 8.65
N LEU A 381 -23.69 27.97 8.66
CA LEU A 381 -24.14 26.68 9.19
C LEU A 381 -24.41 26.76 10.69
N PRO A 382 -25.38 26.01 11.24
CA PRO A 382 -25.56 25.91 12.68
C PRO A 382 -24.29 25.38 13.34
N ARG A 383 -23.98 25.85 14.55
CA ARG A 383 -22.80 25.38 15.30
C ARG A 383 -22.93 23.88 15.58
N THR A 384 -24.08 23.49 16.12
CA THR A 384 -24.43 22.12 16.46
C THR A 384 -25.84 21.79 15.99
N LEU A 385 -26.12 20.49 15.85
CA LEU A 385 -27.46 19.93 15.61
C LEU A 385 -27.57 18.58 16.34
N THR A 386 -28.79 18.15 16.68
CA THR A 386 -29.04 16.76 17.14
C THR A 386 -29.63 15.91 16.01
N LEU A 387 -29.48 14.58 16.09
CA LEU A 387 -30.12 13.68 15.14
C LEU A 387 -31.66 13.75 15.22
N ALA A 388 -32.23 14.07 16.38
CA ALA A 388 -33.66 14.32 16.52
C ALA A 388 -34.12 15.56 15.72
N GLU A 389 -33.32 16.63 15.71
CA GLU A 389 -33.57 17.80 14.86
C GLU A 389 -33.44 17.44 13.36
N ILE A 390 -32.43 16.64 13.00
CA ILE A 390 -32.30 16.11 11.63
C ILE A 390 -33.52 15.27 11.24
N GLY A 391 -34.05 14.44 12.15
CA GLY A 391 -35.26 13.65 11.91
C GLY A 391 -36.50 14.49 11.62
N ARG A 392 -36.62 15.65 12.27
CA ARG A 392 -37.73 16.59 12.05
C ARG A 392 -37.58 17.37 10.76
N ASP A 393 -36.40 17.93 10.52
CA ASP A 393 -36.17 18.92 9.48
C ASP A 393 -35.67 18.33 8.15
N TYR A 394 -35.04 17.16 8.21
CA TYR A 394 -34.36 16.47 7.10
C TYR A 394 -34.60 14.94 7.17
N PRO A 395 -35.86 14.48 7.05
CA PRO A 395 -36.24 13.08 7.32
C PRO A 395 -35.49 12.06 6.45
N GLU A 396 -35.16 12.39 5.20
CA GLU A 396 -34.38 11.52 4.32
C GLU A 396 -32.94 11.33 4.82
N ALA A 397 -32.32 12.42 5.31
CA ALA A 397 -30.98 12.39 5.89
C ALA A 397 -30.96 11.57 7.18
N PHE A 398 -31.97 11.73 8.04
CA PHE A 398 -32.12 10.89 9.23
C PHE A 398 -32.26 9.41 8.88
N ALA A 399 -33.09 9.08 7.88
CA ALA A 399 -33.24 7.70 7.42
C ALA A 399 -31.92 7.12 6.87
N ALA A 400 -31.12 7.93 6.17
CA ALA A 400 -29.79 7.54 5.72
C ALA A 400 -28.81 7.33 6.90
N CYS A 401 -28.86 8.18 7.92
CA CYS A 401 -28.11 8.00 9.16
C CYS A 401 -28.51 6.71 9.87
N ALA A 402 -29.81 6.44 10.01
CA ALA A 402 -30.31 5.24 10.68
C ALA A 402 -29.83 3.96 10.00
N ARG A 403 -29.84 3.92 8.66
CA ARG A 403 -29.32 2.78 7.89
C ARG A 403 -27.80 2.63 8.01
N SER A 404 -27.04 3.73 7.93
CA SER A 404 -25.58 3.69 7.82
C SER A 404 -24.88 3.62 9.17
N PHE A 405 -25.50 4.21 10.20
CA PHE A 405 -24.96 4.42 11.56
C PHE A 405 -26.02 4.07 12.63
N PRO A 406 -26.58 2.86 12.64
CA PRO A 406 -27.70 2.50 13.51
C PRO A 406 -27.42 2.68 15.00
N ILE A 407 -26.22 2.33 15.45
CA ILE A 407 -25.80 2.47 16.84
C ILE A 407 -25.76 3.95 17.25
N LEU A 408 -25.20 4.80 16.39
CA LEU A 408 -25.16 6.25 16.63
C LEU A 408 -26.57 6.83 16.77
N VAL A 409 -27.48 6.47 15.87
CA VAL A 409 -28.86 6.96 15.91
C VAL A 409 -29.60 6.46 17.15
N ALA A 410 -29.40 5.20 17.53
CA ALA A 410 -30.06 4.61 18.68
C ALA A 410 -29.57 5.21 20.02
N GLU A 411 -28.28 5.49 20.16
CA GLU A 411 -27.67 5.84 21.44
C GLU A 411 -27.41 7.35 21.60
N ARG A 412 -27.31 8.10 20.49
CA ARG A 412 -26.93 9.52 20.49
C ARG A 412 -27.94 10.41 19.77
N ALA A 413 -29.21 10.04 19.76
CA ALA A 413 -30.27 10.81 19.08
C ALA A 413 -30.32 12.30 19.49
N GLU A 414 -30.15 12.58 20.79
CA GLU A 414 -30.18 13.93 21.38
C GLU A 414 -28.78 14.54 21.60
N HIS A 415 -27.72 13.83 21.20
CA HIS A 415 -26.35 14.32 21.35
C HIS A 415 -26.10 15.53 20.43
N GLN A 416 -25.34 16.51 20.91
CA GLN A 416 -24.99 17.71 20.16
C GLN A 416 -23.85 17.42 19.18
N LEU A 417 -24.21 17.15 17.93
CA LEU A 417 -23.26 16.95 16.85
C LEU A 417 -22.61 18.28 16.49
N GLN A 418 -21.28 18.33 16.42
CA GLN A 418 -20.57 19.48 15.90
C GLN A 418 -20.73 19.55 14.38
N VAL A 419 -21.28 20.65 13.84
CA VAL A 419 -21.59 20.78 12.40
C VAL A 419 -20.67 21.79 11.73
N ARG A 420 -20.69 23.05 12.20
CA ARG A 420 -19.90 24.13 11.58
C ARG A 420 -18.40 23.87 11.64
N SER A 421 -17.88 23.48 12.80
CA SER A 421 -16.44 23.24 12.98
C SER A 421 -15.93 22.12 12.06
N ARG A 422 -16.72 21.05 11.87
CA ARG A 422 -16.39 19.96 10.94
C ARG A 422 -16.35 20.47 9.50
N ALA A 423 -17.31 21.31 9.09
CA ALA A 423 -17.29 21.91 7.77
C ALA A 423 -16.08 22.83 7.53
N LEU A 424 -15.71 23.63 8.53
CA LEU A 424 -14.54 24.51 8.48
C LEU A 424 -13.23 23.70 8.42
N HIS A 425 -13.16 22.56 9.12
CA HIS A 425 -12.05 21.62 8.95
C HIS A 425 -11.95 21.13 7.51
N HIS A 426 -13.06 20.68 6.91
CA HIS A 426 -13.06 20.15 5.54
C HIS A 426 -12.57 21.17 4.51
N ILE A 427 -13.08 22.42 4.52
CA ILE A 427 -12.62 23.45 3.57
C ILE A 427 -11.15 23.85 3.83
N GLY A 428 -10.72 23.85 5.09
CA GLY A 428 -9.32 24.04 5.45
C GLY A 428 -8.40 22.96 4.87
N GLU A 429 -8.81 21.69 4.94
CA GLU A 429 -8.06 20.58 4.34
C GLU A 429 -8.04 20.66 2.81
N VAL A 430 -9.14 21.06 2.15
CA VAL A 430 -9.15 21.33 0.70
C VAL A 430 -8.05 22.33 0.33
N ARG A 431 -7.95 23.44 1.09
CA ARG A 431 -6.93 24.48 0.88
C ARG A 431 -5.52 23.91 1.07
N ARG A 432 -5.28 23.16 2.15
CA ARG A 432 -3.95 22.59 2.47
C ARG A 432 -3.50 21.58 1.43
N VAL A 433 -4.34 20.62 1.08
CA VAL A 433 -4.01 19.56 0.11
C VAL A 433 -3.80 20.15 -1.29
N LYS A 434 -4.66 21.09 -1.72
CA LYS A 434 -4.48 21.80 -3.01
C LYS A 434 -3.15 22.55 -3.06
N THR A 435 -2.78 23.23 -1.97
CA THR A 435 -1.50 23.95 -1.88
C THR A 435 -0.32 22.99 -1.93
N ALA A 436 -0.35 21.90 -1.15
CA ALA A 436 0.69 20.88 -1.14
C ALA A 436 0.90 20.24 -2.52
N ALA A 437 -0.19 19.85 -3.20
CA ALA A 437 -0.14 19.28 -4.53
C ALA A 437 0.49 20.26 -5.54
N GLN A 438 0.07 21.53 -5.53
CA GLN A 438 0.62 22.55 -6.42
C GLN A 438 2.12 22.77 -6.20
N VAL A 439 2.56 22.79 -4.95
CA VAL A 439 3.99 22.96 -4.58
C VAL A 439 4.81 21.80 -5.12
N LEU A 440 4.39 20.56 -4.89
CA LEU A 440 5.10 19.36 -5.33
C LEU A 440 5.10 19.21 -6.87
N GLU A 441 4.00 19.56 -7.53
CA GLU A 441 3.91 19.56 -8.98
C GLU A 441 4.81 20.61 -9.62
N ASN A 442 4.92 21.77 -8.99
CA ASN A 442 5.83 22.80 -9.46
C ASN A 442 7.27 22.29 -9.42
N LEU A 443 7.71 21.65 -8.32
CA LEU A 443 9.03 21.04 -8.20
C LEU A 443 9.33 19.98 -9.28
N SER A 444 8.29 19.27 -9.74
CA SER A 444 8.45 18.18 -10.71
C SER A 444 8.66 18.66 -12.16
N ARG A 445 8.54 19.98 -12.43
CA ARG A 445 8.74 20.55 -13.78
C ARG A 445 10.23 20.69 -14.11
N PRO A 446 10.63 20.72 -15.39
CA PRO A 446 12.02 21.02 -15.76
C PRO A 446 12.36 22.47 -15.37
N HIS A 447 13.35 22.65 -14.49
CA HIS A 447 13.83 23.99 -14.10
C HIS A 447 15.15 24.30 -14.79
N ASN A 448 15.32 25.56 -15.21
CA ASN A 448 16.59 26.12 -15.67
C ASN A 448 17.35 26.85 -14.54
N SER A 449 16.89 26.73 -13.28
CA SER A 449 17.46 27.46 -12.14
C SER A 449 18.74 26.79 -11.65
N ARG A 450 19.68 27.62 -11.16
CA ARG A 450 20.95 27.15 -10.58
C ARG A 450 20.79 26.71 -9.10
N ASP A 451 19.62 26.91 -8.50
CA ASP A 451 19.37 26.79 -7.06
C ASP A 451 18.23 25.81 -6.71
N VAL A 452 18.14 24.67 -7.43
CA VAL A 452 17.10 23.63 -7.24
C VAL A 452 17.01 23.14 -5.79
N GLU A 453 18.12 23.06 -5.07
CA GLU A 453 18.17 22.62 -3.67
C GLU A 453 17.44 23.59 -2.73
N GLN A 454 17.57 24.90 -2.95
CA GLN A 454 16.87 25.91 -2.15
C GLN A 454 15.37 25.92 -2.43
N GLU A 455 14.97 25.70 -3.70
CA GLU A 455 13.56 25.59 -4.08
C GLU A 455 12.90 24.37 -3.43
N VAL A 456 13.59 23.22 -3.43
CA VAL A 456 13.15 22.00 -2.74
C VAL A 456 13.03 22.24 -1.24
N ASP A 457 14.05 22.85 -0.60
CA ASP A 457 14.01 23.14 0.83
C ASP A 457 12.82 24.04 1.20
N ALA A 458 12.62 25.14 0.46
CA ALA A 458 11.51 26.06 0.68
C ALA A 458 10.14 25.38 0.52
N ALA A 459 9.99 24.52 -0.49
CA ALA A 459 8.78 23.73 -0.71
C ALA A 459 8.52 22.74 0.44
N MET A 460 9.55 22.07 0.94
CA MET A 460 9.42 21.15 2.06
C MET A 460 9.11 21.88 3.37
N ARG A 461 9.66 23.07 3.61
CA ARG A 461 9.27 23.93 4.75
C ARG A 461 7.81 24.35 4.68
N LEU A 462 7.33 24.68 3.47
CA LEU A 462 5.92 25.00 3.26
C LEU A 462 5.04 23.79 3.55
N LEU A 463 5.41 22.59 3.09
CA LEU A 463 4.71 21.35 3.46
C LEU A 463 4.68 21.15 4.98
N GLY A 464 5.80 21.37 5.68
CA GLY A 464 5.85 21.35 7.14
C GLY A 464 4.88 22.34 7.80
N THR A 465 4.80 23.57 7.29
CA THR A 465 3.81 24.56 7.76
C THR A 465 2.37 24.06 7.54
N LEU A 466 2.09 23.40 6.42
CA LEU A 466 0.76 22.83 6.14
C LEU A 466 0.42 21.67 7.08
N LEU A 467 1.40 20.83 7.46
CA LEU A 467 1.22 19.79 8.48
C LEU A 467 0.80 20.41 9.82
N ASP A 468 1.53 21.41 10.30
CA ASP A 468 1.22 22.09 11.56
C ASP A 468 -0.18 22.72 11.54
N GLN A 469 -0.60 23.29 10.41
CA GLN A 469 -1.95 23.83 10.22
C GLN A 469 -3.03 22.73 10.19
N SER A 470 -2.73 21.59 9.57
CA SER A 470 -3.62 20.43 9.58
C SER A 470 -3.80 19.91 11.01
N HIS A 471 -2.71 19.81 11.77
CA HIS A 471 -2.75 19.41 13.18
C HIS A 471 -3.63 20.34 14.02
N ALA A 472 -3.42 21.65 13.92
CA ALA A 472 -4.24 22.63 14.63
C ALA A 472 -5.73 22.48 14.29
N SER A 473 -6.04 22.21 13.02
CA SER A 473 -7.41 21.94 12.59
C SER A 473 -7.97 20.64 13.16
N LEU A 474 -7.19 19.56 13.20
CA LEU A 474 -7.58 18.27 13.80
C LEU A 474 -7.83 18.39 15.30
N ARG A 475 -7.03 19.20 16.00
CA ARG A 475 -7.19 19.47 17.43
C ARG A 475 -8.39 20.38 17.72
N ASP A 476 -8.46 21.53 17.05
CA ASP A 476 -9.37 22.62 17.44
C ASP A 476 -10.72 22.57 16.73
N LEU A 477 -10.76 22.11 15.47
CA LEU A 477 -11.98 22.05 14.66
C LEU A 477 -12.57 20.65 14.54
N TYR A 478 -11.73 19.61 14.52
CA TYR A 478 -12.18 18.21 14.42
C TYR A 478 -12.20 17.47 15.77
N GLU A 479 -11.50 18.01 16.77
CA GLU A 479 -11.44 17.53 18.16
C GLU A 479 -11.08 16.05 18.25
N VAL A 480 -10.01 15.65 17.57
CA VAL A 480 -9.51 14.26 17.58
C VAL A 480 -8.11 14.11 18.16
N SER A 481 -7.51 15.18 18.67
CA SER A 481 -6.22 15.09 19.37
C SER A 481 -6.42 14.76 20.86
N THR A 482 -5.36 14.30 21.52
CA THR A 482 -5.33 13.97 22.96
C THR A 482 -4.13 14.66 23.64
N PRO A 483 -4.13 14.79 24.98
CA PRO A 483 -2.97 15.35 25.69
C PRO A 483 -1.65 14.63 25.38
N ASP A 484 -1.68 13.30 25.22
CA ASP A 484 -0.50 12.51 24.88
C ASP A 484 0.01 12.77 23.46
N VAL A 485 -0.90 13.01 22.50
CA VAL A 485 -0.56 13.44 21.14
C VAL A 485 0.04 14.85 21.16
N GLU A 486 -0.56 15.79 21.89
CA GLU A 486 -0.05 17.16 21.98
C GLU A 486 1.35 17.22 22.60
N ARG A 487 1.60 16.46 23.68
CA ARG A 487 2.94 16.37 24.29
C ARG A 487 3.97 15.83 23.30
N LEU A 488 3.62 14.78 22.56
CA LEU A 488 4.52 14.19 21.57
C LEU A 488 4.82 15.17 20.43
N ILE A 489 3.80 15.89 19.96
CA ILE A 489 3.94 16.92 18.92
C ILE A 489 4.83 18.08 19.39
N GLU A 490 4.71 18.51 20.64
CA GLU A 490 5.57 19.57 21.19
C GLU A 490 7.05 19.18 21.18
N ILE A 491 7.38 17.96 21.62
CA ILE A 491 8.75 17.43 21.61
C ILE A 491 9.28 17.36 20.17
N ILE A 492 8.48 16.83 19.25
CA ILE A 492 8.86 16.67 17.84
C ILE A 492 9.07 18.04 17.19
N ARG A 493 8.09 18.96 17.28
CA ARG A 493 8.12 20.26 16.59
C ARG A 493 9.25 21.17 17.08
N THR A 494 9.65 21.05 18.34
CA THR A 494 10.76 21.84 18.88
C THR A 494 12.14 21.22 18.61
N SER A 495 12.21 20.14 17.84
CA SER A 495 13.47 19.47 17.50
C SER A 495 14.14 20.04 16.24
N PRO A 496 15.48 20.18 16.24
CA PRO A 496 16.21 20.64 15.06
C PRO A 496 15.92 19.80 13.81
N GLY A 497 15.83 20.46 12.65
CA GLY A 497 15.60 19.79 11.36
C GLY A 497 14.15 19.39 11.08
N VAL A 498 13.24 19.47 12.07
CA VAL A 498 11.81 19.20 11.87
C VAL A 498 11.14 20.40 11.21
N TYR A 499 10.42 20.16 10.12
CA TYR A 499 9.73 21.21 9.36
C TYR A 499 8.26 21.34 9.75
N GLY A 500 7.66 20.25 10.23
CA GLY A 500 6.30 20.23 10.75
C GLY A 500 5.91 18.84 11.19
N ALA A 501 4.87 18.77 12.02
CA ALA A 501 4.33 17.50 12.49
C ALA A 501 2.82 17.58 12.72
N HIS A 502 2.13 16.46 12.50
CA HIS A 502 0.69 16.36 12.76
C HIS A 502 0.26 14.96 13.16
N LEU A 503 -0.90 14.89 13.81
CA LEU A 503 -1.62 13.64 14.03
C LEU A 503 -1.96 12.96 12.69
N MET A 504 -1.77 11.64 12.61
CA MET A 504 -2.08 10.83 11.42
C MET A 504 -3.08 9.71 11.75
N GLY A 505 -4.06 9.52 10.87
CA GLY A 505 -5.14 8.53 11.02
C GLY A 505 -6.35 9.05 11.79
N GLY A 506 -7.20 8.13 12.27
CA GLY A 506 -8.52 8.46 12.84
C GLY A 506 -8.55 9.20 14.19
N GLY A 507 -7.38 9.54 14.74
CA GLY A 507 -7.20 10.26 16.01
C GLY A 507 -7.54 9.50 17.28
N PHE A 508 -7.75 10.25 18.37
CA PHE A 508 -7.93 9.79 19.75
C PHE A 508 -6.72 9.03 20.31
N GLY A 509 -5.52 9.38 19.83
CA GLY A 509 -4.27 8.65 20.03
C GLY A 509 -3.63 8.36 18.67
N GLY A 510 -2.81 7.31 18.59
CA GLY A 510 -2.19 6.87 17.35
C GLY A 510 -0.87 7.56 17.03
N ASN A 511 -0.57 7.69 15.74
CA ASN A 511 0.73 8.17 15.25
C ASN A 511 0.75 9.68 15.04
N VAL A 512 1.88 10.28 15.37
CA VAL A 512 2.27 11.62 14.94
C VAL A 512 3.27 11.48 13.80
N LEU A 513 2.97 12.05 12.64
CA LEU A 513 3.88 12.11 11.49
C LEU A 513 4.70 13.40 11.56
N ALA A 514 6.01 13.27 11.37
CA ALA A 514 6.96 14.37 11.30
C ALA A 514 7.66 14.39 9.93
N LEU A 515 7.79 15.59 9.37
CA LEU A 515 8.68 15.85 8.24
C LEU A 515 10.00 16.41 8.74
N ILE A 516 11.11 15.73 8.45
CA ILE A 516 12.44 16.07 8.95
C ILE A 516 13.52 15.89 7.87
N THR A 517 14.61 16.64 7.98
CA THR A 517 15.85 16.45 7.20
C THR A 517 16.57 15.14 7.58
N HIS A 518 17.16 14.44 6.62
CA HIS A 518 17.76 13.12 6.83
C HIS A 518 18.83 13.07 7.92
N GLU A 519 19.68 14.09 8.02
CA GLU A 519 20.78 14.18 8.96
C GLU A 519 20.34 14.36 10.42
N ASN A 520 19.10 14.80 10.66
CA ASN A 520 18.57 15.03 12.01
C ASN A 520 17.70 13.85 12.52
N VAL A 521 17.53 12.80 11.72
CA VAL A 521 16.68 11.63 12.03
C VAL A 521 17.06 10.98 13.36
N GLU A 522 18.34 10.64 13.55
CA GLU A 522 18.82 9.95 14.75
C GLU A 522 18.60 10.81 16.00
N SER A 523 18.96 12.10 15.92
CA SER A 523 18.79 13.04 17.04
C SER A 523 17.33 13.22 17.46
N LEU A 524 16.38 13.21 16.52
CA LEU A 524 14.95 13.28 16.84
C LEU A 524 14.49 12.01 17.56
N ILE A 525 14.93 10.84 17.09
CA ILE A 525 14.54 9.55 17.68
C ILE A 525 15.07 9.45 19.11
N GLU A 526 16.33 9.81 19.35
CA GLU A 526 16.94 9.84 20.68
C GLU A 526 16.19 10.80 21.62
N ARG A 527 15.86 11.99 21.13
CA ARG A 527 15.13 12.99 21.93
C ARG A 527 13.72 12.54 22.28
N VAL A 528 12.96 12.01 21.32
CA VAL A 528 11.61 11.46 21.60
C VAL A 528 11.70 10.25 22.53
N GLN A 529 12.72 9.40 22.38
CA GLN A 529 12.98 8.30 23.31
C GLN A 529 13.18 8.80 24.74
N ALA A 530 14.05 9.80 24.95
CA ALA A 530 14.36 10.33 26.27
C ALA A 530 13.21 11.14 26.91
N GLU A 531 12.51 11.98 26.13
CA GLU A 531 11.51 12.92 26.67
C GLU A 531 10.08 12.37 26.72
N TYR A 532 9.76 11.41 25.85
CA TYR A 532 8.41 10.83 25.73
C TYR A 532 8.34 9.38 26.19
N TYR A 533 9.13 8.47 25.61
CA TYR A 533 8.99 7.02 25.84
C TYR A 533 9.61 6.55 27.16
N GLU A 534 10.84 6.96 27.47
CA GLU A 534 11.57 6.52 28.67
C GLU A 534 10.84 6.88 29.99
N PRO A 535 10.22 8.08 30.16
CA PRO A 535 9.40 8.39 31.33
C PRO A 535 8.18 7.48 31.51
N GLN A 536 7.78 6.76 30.46
CA GLN A 536 6.69 5.79 30.46
C GLN A 536 7.20 4.33 30.57
N ASN A 537 8.50 4.13 30.78
CA ASN A 537 9.19 2.83 30.73
C ASN A 537 9.03 2.10 29.38
N ARG A 538 8.99 2.85 28.29
CA ARG A 538 8.86 2.33 26.92
C ARG A 538 10.15 2.49 26.13
N GLN A 539 10.38 1.55 25.21
CA GLN A 539 11.51 1.54 24.27
C GLN A 539 10.95 1.63 22.84
N GLY A 540 10.84 2.86 22.33
CA GLY A 540 10.06 3.20 21.15
C GLY A 540 10.45 2.41 19.90
N ILE A 541 11.76 2.32 19.59
CA ILE A 541 12.25 1.57 18.42
C ILE A 541 11.93 0.07 18.56
N SER A 542 12.30 -0.55 19.68
CA SER A 542 12.14 -2.00 19.86
C SER A 542 10.69 -2.45 19.94
N GLU A 543 9.80 -1.57 20.38
CA GLU A 543 8.35 -1.81 20.43
C GLU A 543 7.66 -1.51 19.08
N GLY A 544 8.40 -1.03 18.07
CA GLY A 544 7.82 -0.64 16.78
C GLY A 544 6.99 0.65 16.84
N SER A 545 7.18 1.47 17.88
CA SER A 545 6.51 2.77 18.03
C SER A 545 7.12 3.86 17.16
N VAL A 546 8.26 3.60 16.50
CA VAL A 546 8.92 4.52 15.57
C VAL A 546 9.01 3.88 14.20
N MET A 547 8.55 4.57 13.17
CA MET A 547 8.66 4.13 11.78
C MET A 547 9.30 5.22 10.93
N ILE A 548 10.34 4.88 10.19
CA ILE A 548 10.94 5.75 9.17
C ILE A 548 10.43 5.24 7.83
N SER A 549 9.72 6.09 7.08
CA SER A 549 9.08 5.68 5.84
C SER A 549 9.56 6.49 4.64
N THR A 550 9.80 5.78 3.54
CA THR A 550 9.94 6.35 2.20
C THR A 550 8.81 5.89 1.28
N PRO A 551 8.47 6.65 0.22
CA PRO A 551 7.43 6.25 -0.73
C PRO A 551 7.82 4.99 -1.52
N GLY A 552 7.03 3.93 -1.35
CA GLY A 552 7.20 2.62 -1.96
C GLY A 552 5.98 2.18 -2.78
N ASP A 553 6.07 0.96 -3.31
CA ASP A 553 5.03 0.38 -4.16
C ASP A 553 3.83 -0.12 -3.34
N GLY A 554 2.66 -0.12 -3.99
CA GLY A 554 1.41 -0.60 -3.45
C GLY A 554 1.28 -2.12 -3.40
N LEU A 555 0.03 -2.58 -3.43
CA LEU A 555 -0.34 -3.99 -3.42
C LEU A 555 0.32 -4.70 -4.60
N ALA A 556 1.20 -5.64 -4.28
CA ALA A 556 1.90 -6.41 -5.29
C ALA A 556 1.95 -7.90 -4.90
N PRO A 557 1.77 -8.82 -5.85
CA PRO A 557 2.22 -10.18 -5.65
C PRO A 557 3.75 -10.19 -5.54
N MET A 558 4.31 -10.94 -4.60
CA MET A 558 5.75 -11.21 -4.59
C MET A 558 6.02 -12.29 -5.63
N ASN A 559 6.10 -11.88 -6.89
CA ASN A 559 6.34 -12.77 -8.02
C ASN A 559 7.77 -12.54 -8.55
N VAL A 560 8.61 -13.55 -8.37
CA VAL A 560 9.98 -13.56 -8.89
C VAL A 560 9.98 -13.42 -10.43
N GLU A 561 8.99 -13.99 -11.14
CA GLU A 561 8.85 -13.87 -12.59
C GLU A 561 8.59 -12.43 -13.04
N PHE A 562 7.79 -11.67 -12.29
CA PHE A 562 7.50 -10.27 -12.60
C PHE A 562 8.78 -9.43 -12.57
N VAL A 563 9.62 -9.63 -11.55
CA VAL A 563 10.91 -8.93 -11.44
C VAL A 563 11.85 -9.27 -12.58
N TRP A 564 11.87 -10.52 -13.04
CA TRP A 564 12.66 -10.88 -14.22
C TRP A 564 12.10 -10.28 -15.51
N ARG A 565 10.77 -10.25 -15.67
CA ARG A 565 10.12 -9.62 -16.83
C ARG A 565 10.39 -8.12 -16.89
N GLU A 566 10.19 -7.41 -15.78
CA GLU A 566 10.52 -5.99 -15.69
C GLU A 566 12.02 -5.76 -15.86
N ALA A 567 12.90 -6.56 -15.26
CA ALA A 567 14.34 -6.42 -15.47
C ALA A 567 14.71 -6.62 -16.95
N ILE A 568 14.06 -7.55 -17.65
CA ILE A 568 14.23 -7.77 -19.09
C ILE A 568 13.65 -6.60 -19.90
N GLU A 569 12.49 -6.06 -19.53
CA GLU A 569 11.85 -4.92 -20.18
C GLU A 569 12.63 -3.61 -19.97
N ASP A 570 13.08 -3.33 -18.75
CA ASP A 570 14.01 -2.25 -18.40
C ASP A 570 15.32 -2.40 -19.17
N PHE A 571 15.88 -3.61 -19.21
CA PHE A 571 17.09 -3.91 -19.97
C PHE A 571 16.90 -3.70 -21.48
N ASN A 572 15.76 -4.12 -22.04
CA ASN A 572 15.44 -3.96 -23.45
C ASN A 572 15.08 -2.52 -23.82
N SER A 573 14.51 -1.75 -22.90
CA SER A 573 14.16 -0.33 -23.09
C SER A 573 15.33 0.62 -22.80
N SER A 574 16.32 0.18 -22.02
CA SER A 574 17.60 0.86 -21.83
C SER A 574 18.46 0.73 -23.09
N GLY A 575 18.11 1.51 -24.12
CA GLY A 575 18.92 1.60 -25.33
C GLY A 575 20.29 2.20 -25.02
N GLN A 576 21.30 1.41 -24.66
CA GLN A 576 22.72 1.77 -24.77
C GLN A 576 23.72 0.63 -24.47
N GLU A 577 24.70 0.52 -25.38
CA GLU A 577 25.96 -0.23 -25.35
C GLU A 577 25.91 -1.77 -25.31
N ALA A 578 26.30 -2.38 -26.43
CA ALA A 578 26.48 -3.83 -26.61
C ALA A 578 27.38 -4.50 -25.54
N THR A 579 28.28 -3.74 -24.91
CA THR A 579 29.16 -4.21 -23.83
C THR A 579 28.40 -4.46 -22.53
N LYS A 580 27.46 -3.56 -22.17
CA LYS A 580 26.54 -3.74 -21.03
C LYS A 580 25.51 -4.83 -21.31
N TYR A 581 25.06 -4.93 -22.56
CA TYR A 581 24.19 -6.03 -23.00
C TYR A 581 24.86 -7.40 -22.81
N ARG A 582 26.12 -7.54 -23.24
CA ARG A 582 26.88 -8.79 -23.13
C ARG A 582 27.24 -9.14 -21.68
N ALA A 583 27.57 -8.15 -20.85
CA ALA A 583 27.78 -8.35 -19.42
C ALA A 583 26.49 -8.77 -18.71
N GLY A 584 25.35 -8.15 -19.04
CA GLY A 584 24.03 -8.52 -18.50
C GLY A 584 23.60 -9.93 -18.90
N VAL A 585 23.79 -10.33 -20.16
CA VAL A 585 23.51 -11.70 -20.64
C VAL A 585 24.44 -12.73 -20.01
N ASN A 586 25.74 -12.46 -19.90
CA ASN A 586 26.67 -13.36 -19.23
C ASN A 586 26.33 -13.49 -17.73
N ALA A 587 26.02 -12.40 -17.05
CA ALA A 587 25.55 -12.43 -15.67
C ALA A 587 24.23 -13.20 -15.51
N LEU A 588 23.38 -13.27 -16.55
CA LEU A 588 22.15 -14.05 -16.59
C LEU A 588 22.39 -15.55 -16.87
N LEU A 589 23.44 -15.88 -17.61
CA LEU A 589 23.80 -17.25 -18.02
C LEU A 589 24.74 -17.94 -17.01
N ASP A 590 25.59 -17.19 -16.30
CA ASP A 590 26.47 -17.67 -15.22
C ASP A 590 25.69 -18.05 -13.94
N ILE A 591 24.37 -17.81 -13.91
CA ILE A 591 23.43 -18.26 -12.87
C ILE A 591 23.07 -19.75 -13.03
N THR A 592 23.54 -20.40 -14.09
CA THR A 592 23.26 -21.81 -14.41
C THR A 592 24.54 -22.64 -14.24
N SER A 593 24.65 -23.41 -13.16
CA SER A 593 25.72 -24.42 -13.04
C SER A 593 25.46 -25.56 -14.05
N PRO A 594 26.44 -25.96 -14.88
CA PRO A 594 26.27 -27.04 -15.86
C PRO A 594 25.95 -28.41 -15.26
N ASP A 595 26.22 -28.62 -13.98
CA ASP A 595 26.17 -29.95 -13.36
C ASP A 595 24.76 -30.44 -12.99
N GLU A 596 23.73 -29.57 -13.02
CA GLU A 596 22.36 -29.91 -12.60
C GLU A 596 21.37 -30.22 -13.74
N LEU A 597 21.79 -30.17 -15.01
CA LEU A 597 20.90 -30.37 -16.16
C LEU A 597 21.22 -31.68 -16.90
N ARG A 598 20.90 -32.83 -16.29
CA ARG A 598 21.03 -34.13 -16.98
C ARG A 598 19.76 -34.70 -17.58
N GLU A 599 18.57 -34.19 -17.25
CA GLU A 599 17.34 -34.63 -17.91
C GLU A 599 16.46 -33.41 -18.25
N GLU A 600 16.21 -33.24 -19.55
CA GLU A 600 15.37 -32.19 -20.19
C GLU A 600 15.99 -30.79 -20.39
N VAL A 601 16.85 -30.66 -21.40
CA VAL A 601 17.39 -29.38 -21.87
C VAL A 601 16.42 -28.67 -22.82
N TRP A 602 16.13 -27.38 -22.59
CA TRP A 602 15.51 -26.50 -23.57
C TRP A 602 16.55 -25.75 -24.41
N PRO A 603 16.34 -25.55 -25.72
CA PRO A 603 17.20 -24.71 -26.52
C PRO A 603 16.85 -23.23 -26.29
N VAL A 604 17.78 -22.49 -25.67
CA VAL A 604 17.79 -21.02 -25.70
C VAL A 604 18.45 -20.59 -27.00
N ILE A 605 17.73 -19.86 -27.85
CA ILE A 605 18.27 -19.31 -29.10
C ILE A 605 18.52 -17.83 -28.90
N VAL A 606 19.79 -17.44 -28.79
CA VAL A 606 20.21 -16.04 -28.79
C VAL A 606 20.48 -15.62 -30.24
N ALA A 607 19.55 -14.89 -30.84
CA ALA A 607 19.75 -14.19 -32.10
C ALA A 607 20.46 -12.85 -31.80
N ALA A 608 21.79 -12.93 -31.63
CA ALA A 608 22.63 -11.75 -31.52
C ALA A 608 22.76 -11.08 -32.90
N GLY A 609 22.13 -9.92 -33.07
CA GLY A 609 22.47 -8.99 -34.15
C GLY A 609 23.94 -8.59 -34.08
N LYS A 610 24.53 -8.39 -35.27
CA LYS A 610 25.91 -7.97 -35.55
C LYS A 610 26.93 -8.18 -34.42
N GLY A 611 27.20 -9.46 -34.11
CA GLY A 611 28.32 -9.82 -33.25
C GLY A 611 29.68 -9.46 -33.88
N THR A 612 30.50 -8.77 -33.10
CA THR A 612 31.95 -8.45 -33.17
C THR A 612 32.93 -9.37 -33.93
N ARG A 613 32.52 -10.51 -34.51
CA ARG A 613 33.36 -11.34 -35.41
C ARG A 613 33.36 -10.90 -36.88
N SER A 614 32.47 -10.00 -37.32
CA SER A 614 32.51 -9.49 -38.71
C SER A 614 33.72 -8.58 -38.97
N LEU A 615 34.18 -7.85 -37.96
CA LEU A 615 35.34 -6.95 -38.06
C LEU A 615 36.67 -7.72 -38.22
N ALA A 616 36.79 -8.92 -37.65
CA ALA A 616 38.00 -9.74 -37.75
C ALA A 616 38.12 -10.53 -39.08
N SER A 617 37.05 -10.58 -39.89
CA SER A 617 36.98 -11.42 -41.11
C SER A 617 36.84 -10.64 -42.42
N GLY A 618 36.87 -9.30 -42.38
CA GLY A 618 36.91 -8.45 -43.59
C GLY A 618 35.67 -8.50 -44.49
N LEU A 619 34.55 -9.05 -44.02
CA LEU A 619 33.31 -9.16 -44.81
C LEU A 619 32.38 -7.97 -44.53
N ALA A 620 32.17 -7.14 -45.55
CA ALA A 620 31.35 -5.92 -45.50
C ALA A 620 29.82 -6.15 -45.52
N ILE A 621 29.37 -7.40 -45.44
CA ILE A 621 27.95 -7.75 -45.50
C ILE A 621 27.62 -8.57 -44.24
N PRO A 622 26.55 -8.23 -43.49
CA PRO A 622 26.07 -9.12 -42.43
C PRO A 622 25.86 -10.49 -43.08
N LYS A 623 26.48 -11.57 -42.54
CA LYS A 623 26.16 -12.90 -43.02
C LYS A 623 24.64 -13.02 -42.95
N PRO A 624 23.92 -13.17 -44.09
CA PRO A 624 22.55 -13.60 -44.01
C PRO A 624 22.57 -14.89 -43.20
N LEU A 625 21.53 -15.15 -42.40
CA LEU A 625 21.29 -16.49 -41.86
C LEU A 625 21.33 -17.46 -43.06
N ALA A 626 22.49 -18.02 -43.36
CA ALA A 626 22.76 -18.66 -44.64
C ALA A 626 21.75 -19.79 -44.81
N ALA A 627 21.01 -19.78 -45.91
CA ALA A 627 19.99 -20.79 -46.12
C ALA A 627 20.66 -22.16 -46.26
N VAL A 628 20.35 -23.08 -45.35
CA VAL A 628 20.73 -24.49 -45.51
C VAL A 628 19.58 -25.13 -46.28
N LEU A 629 19.85 -25.62 -47.48
CA LEU A 629 18.86 -26.28 -48.35
C LEU A 629 17.61 -25.41 -48.60
N GLY A 630 17.80 -24.13 -48.93
CA GLY A 630 16.69 -23.21 -49.26
C GLY A 630 15.82 -22.78 -48.08
N THR A 631 16.22 -23.07 -46.83
CA THR A 631 15.50 -22.65 -45.62
C THR A 631 16.40 -21.75 -44.74
N PRO A 632 15.91 -20.62 -44.18
CA PRO A 632 16.68 -19.78 -43.26
C PRO A 632 17.34 -20.60 -42.14
N ALA A 633 18.63 -20.38 -41.87
CA ALA A 633 19.40 -21.18 -40.89
C ALA A 633 18.71 -21.32 -39.52
N ILE A 634 18.02 -20.27 -39.06
CA ILE A 634 17.27 -20.29 -37.80
C ILE A 634 16.13 -21.33 -37.84
N LEU A 635 15.41 -21.42 -38.96
CA LEU A 635 14.32 -22.37 -39.16
C LEU A 635 14.86 -23.80 -39.36
N HIS A 636 16.05 -23.94 -39.95
CA HIS A 636 16.74 -25.23 -40.05
C HIS A 636 17.21 -25.73 -38.67
N ILE A 637 17.78 -24.86 -37.84
CA ILE A 637 18.15 -25.15 -36.44
C ILE A 637 16.90 -25.52 -35.62
N LEU A 638 15.83 -24.71 -35.72
CA LEU A 638 14.56 -24.97 -35.06
C LEU A 638 13.93 -26.30 -35.50
N ARG A 639 14.04 -26.68 -36.78
CA ARG A 639 13.59 -27.99 -37.28
C ARG A 639 14.45 -29.12 -36.74
N ASN A 640 15.78 -29.02 -36.79
CA ASN A 640 16.67 -30.07 -36.29
C ASN A 640 16.54 -30.28 -34.78
N VAL A 641 16.36 -29.20 -34.03
CA VAL A 641 16.01 -29.23 -32.60
C VAL A 641 14.67 -29.93 -32.39
N ARG A 642 13.63 -29.59 -33.15
CA ARG A 642 12.32 -30.23 -33.06
C ARG A 642 12.35 -31.72 -33.46
N THR A 643 13.24 -32.09 -34.38
CA THR A 643 13.46 -33.49 -34.80
C THR A 643 14.26 -34.28 -33.77
N ALA A 644 15.28 -33.67 -33.15
CA ALA A 644 16.13 -34.31 -32.14
C ALA A 644 15.44 -34.49 -30.78
N PHE A 645 14.53 -33.58 -30.42
CA PHE A 645 13.87 -33.55 -29.10
C PHE A 645 12.36 -33.86 -29.14
N GLY A 646 11.81 -34.30 -30.28
CA GLY A 646 10.40 -34.74 -30.39
C GLY A 646 9.34 -33.64 -30.26
N GLN A 647 8.09 -34.03 -29.93
CA GLN A 647 6.93 -33.11 -29.79
C GLN A 647 6.84 -32.40 -28.42
N THR A 648 7.97 -32.05 -27.79
CA THR A 648 7.96 -31.31 -26.51
C THR A 648 8.44 -29.86 -26.67
N ARG A 649 7.45 -28.95 -26.59
CA ARG A 649 7.42 -27.50 -26.30
C ARG A 649 8.25 -26.52 -27.20
N ARG A 650 7.77 -25.27 -27.28
CA ARG A 650 8.24 -24.21 -28.23
C ARG A 650 9.47 -23.48 -27.67
N PRO A 651 10.59 -23.32 -28.40
CA PRO A 651 11.83 -22.70 -27.90
C PRO A 651 11.70 -21.19 -27.55
N ILE A 652 12.57 -20.72 -26.66
CA ILE A 652 12.70 -19.30 -26.26
C ILE A 652 13.74 -18.63 -27.17
N VAL A 653 13.36 -17.50 -27.79
CA VAL A 653 14.21 -16.73 -28.70
C VAL A 653 14.50 -15.36 -28.07
N ILE A 654 15.77 -15.05 -27.86
CA ILE A 654 16.27 -13.75 -27.39
C ILE A 654 16.86 -13.03 -28.60
N VAL A 655 16.32 -11.88 -28.97
CA VAL A 655 16.66 -11.15 -30.20
C VAL A 655 17.24 -9.79 -29.81
N SER A 656 18.32 -9.35 -30.45
CA SER A 656 18.78 -7.97 -30.24
C SER A 656 17.79 -6.97 -30.89
N PRO A 657 17.65 -5.74 -30.37
CA PRO A 657 16.74 -4.73 -30.94
C PRO A 657 16.96 -4.47 -32.44
N GLU A 658 18.20 -4.64 -32.91
CA GLU A 658 18.61 -4.46 -34.31
C GLU A 658 18.15 -5.60 -35.24
N THR A 659 17.58 -6.67 -34.69
CA THR A 659 17.19 -7.91 -35.39
C THR A 659 15.67 -8.15 -35.29
N GLU A 660 14.90 -7.22 -34.73
CA GLU A 660 13.45 -7.32 -34.58
C GLU A 660 12.67 -7.01 -35.88
N ALA A 661 13.29 -6.27 -36.81
CA ALA A 661 12.80 -6.07 -38.18
C ALA A 661 13.24 -7.21 -39.11
#